data_AF-A0A6I6CPC1-F1
#
_entry.id   AF-A0A6I6CPC1-F1
#
_cell.length_a   1.000
_cell.length_b   1.000
_cell.length_c   1.000
_cell.angle_alpha   90.00
_cell.angle_beta   90.00
_cell.angle_gamma   90.00
#
_symmetry.space_group_name_H-M   'P 1'
#
loop_
_entity.id
_entity.type
_entity.pdbx_description
1 polymer ?
#
loop_
_entity_poly.entity_id
_entity_poly.type
_entity_poly.pdbx_seq_one_letter_code
_entity_poly.pdbx_strand_id
1 'polypeptide(L)'
;MHNNGENIGLVRSLLDGEYQKFEERFESFLDQCPSFLHSVGKDRFFPAFFFGMFATAFDSDIAKDSERIFFRFDNDPDNPRKGNLKVAILTEDRNGRQIVRCYTIADRTNSIGSRFSEEEKQWVERKLQGDGTKRRKLELEWEEYKIFVWAENLGEDEKEEAIRCKRFSEDEAFTQDSASLCDGFEEVVRTMQQGNLSNLLGRLASNNADYVFATIRNVFNYIIDIYNRYNHVLDFNGKESDYHGFLSGFLMNFRYRHTAGIYLELFVGGGYTDITFLIRGVDRLRDSVPIIIELKAGGESADQALEQAENYVIRCPVSSISIHTSSGSAVCVGLNFDLDEDQRLRLSTQDFLDKGSSLLERLFNGSVDEIRENVRNYLLYPSFGVPAVPDVRGTNSRVFSYTTGFAFAKKRIMVAGGNWVDVTKYLFNYHDNDKMLGPQGRVAQVNVRDRALTMVLRALWQGEERIIVLDVRHALAHQFPIQGLDLSRWPDARVYEVACTLNPRRRDEDDLGLAVDVTPFQSPADYLQSKGNQSFQGELLTIGGVSNIHSTANVMMNTGWQDINRHKALFQAISKVLFTLKWVVNRNNAREVGFHSVLHGLFYTCDNPARIIIEFQLGGGEKIDLVLLRSAESRGGVHPIAKELKFADDYELQSKIQEANNQLNSYLQCRGYKRITDGDTVVLSYAIWNDRAQRPDTLISVKDVLRIKDNLGHSSADDLPGR
;
A
#
# COMPACT_ATOMS: atom_id res chain seq x y z
N MET A 1 -20.68 2.82 30.18
CA MET A 1 -19.84 1.61 30.04
C MET A 1 -20.49 0.72 29.01
N HIS A 2 -19.99 0.73 27.76
CA HIS A 2 -20.58 0.00 26.65
C HIS A 2 -19.81 -1.32 26.43
N ASN A 3 -20.35 -2.39 27.03
CA ASN A 3 -19.93 -3.77 26.81
C ASN A 3 -20.69 -4.34 25.60
N ASN A 4 -20.13 -4.17 24.40
CA ASN A 4 -20.47 -4.98 23.24
C ASN A 4 -19.16 -5.61 22.74
N GLY A 5 -19.16 -6.93 22.48
CA GLY A 5 -17.97 -7.78 22.31
C GLY A 5 -17.00 -7.46 21.16
N GLU A 6 -17.11 -6.28 20.54
CA GLU A 6 -16.15 -5.71 19.59
C GLU A 6 -15.02 -4.91 20.29
N ASN A 7 -15.22 -4.50 21.55
CA ASN A 7 -14.23 -3.78 22.37
C ASN A 7 -13.12 -4.68 22.97
N ILE A 8 -13.03 -5.92 22.49
CA ILE A 8 -12.19 -6.94 23.08
C ILE A 8 -11.13 -7.32 22.05
N GLY A 9 -9.84 -7.17 22.40
CA GLY A 9 -8.70 -7.47 21.54
C GLY A 9 -8.73 -8.92 21.01
N LEU A 10 -8.17 -9.14 19.82
CA LEU A 10 -8.23 -10.42 19.10
C LEU A 10 -7.80 -11.62 19.97
N VAL A 11 -6.76 -11.45 20.77
CA VAL A 11 -6.21 -12.50 21.64
C VAL A 11 -7.18 -12.92 22.77
N ARG A 12 -8.15 -12.09 23.15
CA ARG A 12 -9.13 -12.48 24.17
C ARG A 12 -9.97 -13.66 23.72
N SER A 13 -10.33 -13.73 22.44
CA SER A 13 -11.09 -14.88 21.92
C SER A 13 -10.31 -16.19 22.09
N LEU A 14 -8.98 -16.15 22.07
CA LEU A 14 -8.15 -17.29 22.45
C LEU A 14 -8.16 -17.53 23.96
N LEU A 15 -8.01 -16.48 24.78
CA LEU A 15 -8.11 -16.61 26.25
C LEU A 15 -9.44 -17.26 26.69
N ASP A 16 -10.55 -16.89 26.06
CA ASP A 16 -11.90 -17.38 26.37
C ASP A 16 -12.24 -18.73 25.69
N GLY A 17 -11.37 -19.27 24.84
CA GLY A 17 -11.64 -20.49 24.05
C GLY A 17 -12.66 -20.28 22.90
N GLU A 18 -13.01 -19.04 22.57
CA GLU A 18 -13.92 -18.66 21.47
C GLU A 18 -13.24 -18.71 20.09
N TYR A 19 -12.74 -19.88 19.68
CA TYR A 19 -11.89 -20.02 18.49
C TYR A 19 -12.56 -19.63 17.16
N GLN A 20 -13.84 -19.94 16.96
CA GLN A 20 -14.55 -19.61 15.70
C GLN A 20 -14.56 -18.09 15.46
N LYS A 21 -14.82 -17.33 16.52
CA LYS A 21 -14.79 -15.87 16.50
C LYS A 21 -13.38 -15.32 16.31
N PHE A 22 -12.36 -16.00 16.83
CA PHE A 22 -10.97 -15.67 16.55
C PHE A 22 -10.66 -15.87 15.06
N GLU A 23 -10.97 -17.05 14.52
CA GLU A 23 -10.72 -17.43 13.11
C GLU A 23 -11.35 -16.42 12.15
N GLU A 24 -12.65 -16.13 12.31
CA GLU A 24 -13.36 -15.16 11.47
C GLU A 24 -12.70 -13.76 11.47
N ARG A 25 -12.27 -13.29 12.65
CA ARG A 25 -11.64 -11.97 12.80
C ARG A 25 -10.21 -11.95 12.25
N PHE A 26 -9.46 -13.02 12.47
CA PHE A 26 -8.09 -13.15 12.00
C PHE A 26 -8.04 -13.31 10.49
N GLU A 27 -8.89 -14.15 9.89
CA GLU A 27 -9.05 -14.24 8.44
C GLU A 27 -9.45 -12.88 7.84
N SER A 28 -10.37 -12.15 8.48
CA SER A 28 -10.72 -10.80 8.02
C SER A 28 -9.55 -9.82 8.09
N PHE A 29 -8.59 -10.01 9.00
CA PHE A 29 -7.36 -9.21 9.05
C PHE A 29 -6.40 -9.60 7.93
N LEU A 30 -6.22 -10.90 7.69
CA LEU A 30 -5.39 -11.44 6.63
C LEU A 30 -5.87 -10.99 5.24
N ASP A 31 -7.18 -10.99 4.99
CA ASP A 31 -7.77 -10.45 3.75
C ASP A 31 -7.46 -8.97 3.51
N GLN A 32 -7.06 -8.24 4.57
CA GLN A 32 -6.66 -6.84 4.52
C GLN A 32 -5.13 -6.67 4.44
N CYS A 33 -4.34 -7.74 4.37
CA CYS A 33 -2.92 -7.64 4.05
C CYS A 33 -2.76 -7.47 2.53
N PRO A 34 -2.08 -6.40 2.04
CA PRO A 34 -1.92 -6.09 0.61
C PRO A 34 -1.07 -7.11 -0.15
N SER A 35 -0.15 -7.81 0.50
CA SER A 35 0.66 -8.86 -0.13
C SER A 35 1.18 -9.82 0.94
N PHE A 36 1.05 -11.12 0.68
CA PHE A 36 1.71 -12.17 1.47
C PHE A 36 3.11 -12.52 0.95
N LEU A 37 3.58 -11.85 -0.12
CA LEU A 37 4.84 -12.19 -0.80
C LEU A 37 6.10 -11.77 -0.02
N HIS A 38 5.97 -10.89 0.99
CA HIS A 38 7.09 -10.36 1.77
C HIS A 38 7.13 -10.96 3.17
N SER A 39 7.19 -10.17 4.24
CA SER A 39 7.48 -10.68 5.58
C SER A 39 6.37 -11.56 6.16
N VAL A 40 5.11 -11.31 5.82
CA VAL A 40 3.96 -12.12 6.28
C VAL A 40 4.01 -13.57 5.77
N GLY A 41 4.65 -13.82 4.61
CA GLY A 41 4.83 -15.15 4.04
C GLY A 41 6.15 -15.83 4.45
N LYS A 42 7.00 -15.20 5.26
CA LYS A 42 8.26 -15.81 5.73
C LYS A 42 7.99 -16.71 6.93
N ASP A 43 8.75 -17.80 7.04
CA ASP A 43 8.74 -18.66 8.24
C ASP A 43 8.96 -17.81 9.51
N ARG A 44 8.34 -18.19 10.63
CA ARG A 44 8.37 -17.57 11.97
C ARG A 44 7.69 -16.21 12.15
N PHE A 45 7.21 -15.57 11.08
CA PHE A 45 6.41 -14.34 11.19
C PHE A 45 5.21 -14.52 12.14
N PHE A 46 4.40 -15.56 11.95
CA PHE A 46 3.20 -15.77 12.76
C PHE A 46 3.50 -16.21 14.20
N PRO A 47 4.41 -17.17 14.46
CA PRO A 47 4.89 -17.43 15.81
C PRO A 47 5.29 -16.14 16.56
N ALA A 48 6.07 -15.25 15.93
CA ALA A 48 6.43 -13.96 16.52
C ALA A 48 5.23 -13.01 16.68
N PHE A 49 4.32 -12.98 15.72
CA PHE A 49 3.06 -12.22 15.77
C PHE A 49 2.17 -12.60 16.96
N PHE A 50 1.90 -13.89 17.14
CA PHE A 50 1.10 -14.32 18.28
C PHE A 50 1.83 -14.05 19.60
N PHE A 51 3.16 -14.19 19.63
CA PHE A 51 3.94 -13.82 20.80
C PHE A 51 3.78 -12.34 21.15
N GLY A 52 3.87 -11.41 20.19
CA GLY A 52 3.64 -9.98 20.43
C GLY A 52 2.27 -9.67 21.03
N MET A 53 1.24 -10.40 20.60
CA MET A 53 -0.11 -10.31 21.18
C MET A 53 -0.15 -10.78 22.63
N PHE A 54 0.41 -11.98 22.93
CA PHE A 54 0.39 -12.55 24.28
C PHE A 54 1.30 -11.80 25.25
N ALA A 55 2.51 -11.43 24.82
CA ALA A 55 3.52 -10.75 25.63
C ALA A 55 3.02 -9.41 26.20
N THR A 56 2.04 -8.79 25.55
CA THR A 56 1.48 -7.50 25.95
C THR A 56 0.03 -7.59 26.40
N ALA A 57 -0.53 -8.80 26.56
CA ALA A 57 -1.96 -9.00 26.85
C ALA A 57 -2.39 -8.41 28.21
N PHE A 58 -1.57 -8.51 29.26
CA PHE A 58 -1.88 -7.91 30.58
C PHE A 58 -1.82 -6.39 30.56
N ASP A 59 -0.75 -5.85 29.97
CA ASP A 59 -0.52 -4.40 29.90
C ASP A 59 -1.53 -3.72 28.95
N SER A 60 -2.02 -4.46 27.96
CA SER A 60 -3.09 -4.03 27.05
C SER A 60 -4.50 -4.18 27.64
N ASP A 61 -4.66 -4.61 28.89
CA ASP A 61 -5.96 -4.88 29.54
C ASP A 61 -6.82 -5.95 28.86
N ILE A 62 -6.18 -6.94 28.23
CA ILE A 62 -6.89 -8.06 27.59
C ILE A 62 -6.92 -9.29 28.51
N ALA A 63 -5.79 -9.60 29.13
CA ALA A 63 -5.69 -10.61 30.17
C ALA A 63 -6.05 -10.02 31.53
N LYS A 64 -6.74 -10.81 32.36
CA LYS A 64 -7.10 -10.46 33.74
C LYS A 64 -5.98 -10.86 34.69
N ASP A 65 -5.81 -10.16 35.80
CA ASP A 65 -4.77 -10.49 36.80
C ASP A 65 -4.89 -11.90 37.41
N SER A 66 -6.07 -12.52 37.32
CA SER A 66 -6.30 -13.91 37.75
C SER A 66 -5.84 -14.96 36.72
N GLU A 67 -5.58 -14.55 35.48
CA GLU A 67 -5.14 -15.43 34.39
C GLU A 67 -3.61 -15.51 34.41
N ARG A 68 -3.04 -16.61 33.91
CA ARG A 68 -1.58 -16.78 33.76
C ARG A 68 -1.27 -17.25 32.35
N ILE A 69 -0.23 -16.70 31.74
CA ILE A 69 0.17 -17.01 30.37
C ILE A 69 1.61 -17.45 30.39
N PHE A 70 1.87 -18.68 29.94
CA PHE A 70 3.20 -19.24 29.76
C PHE A 70 3.47 -19.43 28.28
N PHE A 71 4.71 -19.22 27.85
CA PHE A 71 5.08 -19.40 26.45
C PHE A 71 6.46 -20.04 26.30
N ARG A 72 6.69 -20.64 25.14
CA ARG A 72 7.99 -21.15 24.71
C ARG A 72 8.08 -21.17 23.19
N PHE A 73 9.24 -20.82 22.65
CA PHE A 73 9.56 -21.05 21.25
C PHE A 73 10.23 -22.41 21.08
N ASP A 74 9.62 -23.27 20.26
CA ASP A 74 10.17 -24.56 19.86
C ASP A 74 10.81 -24.40 18.48
N ASN A 75 12.05 -23.93 18.45
CA ASN A 75 12.81 -23.83 17.22
C ASN A 75 13.25 -25.22 16.74
N ASP A 76 13.21 -25.43 15.43
CA ASP A 76 13.71 -26.66 14.82
C ASP A 76 15.25 -26.69 14.98
N PRO A 77 15.82 -27.67 15.71
CA PRO A 77 17.27 -27.73 15.96
C PRO A 77 18.08 -27.87 14.67
N ASP A 78 17.50 -28.52 13.65
CA ASP A 78 18.14 -28.75 12.36
C ASP A 78 17.88 -27.58 11.39
N ASN A 79 16.92 -26.72 11.70
CA ASN A 79 16.60 -25.54 10.90
C ASN A 79 16.10 -24.37 11.76
N PRO A 80 17.01 -23.55 12.34
CA PRO A 80 16.65 -22.40 13.18
C PRO A 80 15.79 -21.33 12.49
N ARG A 81 15.57 -21.45 11.17
CA ARG A 81 14.63 -20.63 10.41
C ARG A 81 13.17 -21.03 10.60
N LYS A 82 12.92 -22.19 11.22
CA LYS A 82 11.60 -22.72 11.52
C LYS A 82 11.43 -22.86 13.03
N GLY A 83 10.21 -22.68 13.49
CA GLY A 83 9.89 -22.89 14.89
C GLY A 83 8.40 -22.67 15.14
N ASN A 84 7.92 -23.26 16.24
CA ASN A 84 6.55 -23.06 16.70
C ASN A 84 6.55 -22.16 17.93
N LEU A 85 5.45 -21.47 18.16
CA LEU A 85 5.16 -20.87 19.46
C LEU A 85 4.18 -21.78 20.22
N LYS A 86 4.56 -22.23 21.40
CA LYS A 86 3.66 -22.86 22.36
C LYS A 86 3.23 -21.87 23.42
N VAL A 87 1.94 -21.82 23.71
CA VAL A 87 1.35 -20.96 24.75
C VAL A 87 0.42 -21.78 25.63
N ALA A 88 0.62 -21.76 26.94
CA ALA A 88 -0.29 -22.36 27.91
C ALA A 88 -0.95 -21.26 28.76
N ILE A 89 -2.27 -21.27 28.83
CA ILE A 89 -3.06 -20.19 29.40
C ILE A 89 -3.96 -20.77 30.49
N LEU A 90 -3.74 -20.37 31.73
CA LEU A 90 -4.65 -20.65 32.83
C LEU A 90 -5.77 -19.61 32.85
N THR A 91 -7.01 -20.09 32.79
CA THR A 91 -8.23 -19.28 32.92
C THR A 91 -9.29 -20.01 33.74
N GLU A 92 -10.45 -19.38 33.90
CA GLU A 92 -11.64 -19.99 34.49
C GLU A 92 -12.72 -20.18 33.40
N ASP A 93 -13.37 -21.34 33.38
CA ASP A 93 -14.53 -21.60 32.52
C ASP A 93 -15.78 -20.84 33.03
N ARG A 94 -16.89 -20.95 32.29
CA ARG A 94 -18.17 -20.30 32.66
C ARG A 94 -18.76 -20.82 33.99
N ASN A 95 -18.29 -21.96 34.49
CA ASN A 95 -18.72 -22.58 35.73
C ASN A 95 -17.73 -22.35 36.89
N GLY A 96 -16.67 -21.54 36.68
CA GLY A 96 -15.64 -21.25 37.68
C GLY A 96 -14.61 -22.37 37.88
N ARG A 97 -14.52 -23.34 36.96
CA ARG A 97 -13.49 -24.37 36.94
C ARG A 97 -12.23 -23.84 36.30
N GLN A 98 -11.08 -24.21 36.85
CA GLN A 98 -9.80 -23.85 36.26
C GLN A 98 -9.48 -24.72 35.06
N ILE A 99 -9.13 -24.06 33.96
CA ILE A 99 -8.84 -24.70 32.69
C ILE A 99 -7.56 -24.15 32.10
N VAL A 100 -6.70 -25.05 31.63
CA VAL A 100 -5.46 -24.71 30.92
C VAL A 100 -5.68 -24.93 29.43
N ARG A 101 -5.63 -23.83 28.67
CA ARG A 101 -5.71 -23.84 27.21
C ARG A 101 -4.31 -23.79 26.63
N CYS A 102 -3.95 -24.82 25.88
CA CYS A 102 -2.67 -24.98 25.21
C CYS A 102 -2.83 -24.66 23.73
N TYR A 103 -2.09 -23.67 23.24
CA TYR A 103 -2.05 -23.29 21.83
C TYR A 103 -0.67 -23.59 21.25
N THR A 104 -0.63 -24.33 20.14
CA THR A 104 0.56 -24.43 19.30
C THR A 104 0.33 -23.64 18.02
N ILE A 105 1.08 -22.56 17.82
CA ILE A 105 1.08 -21.75 16.60
C ILE A 105 2.25 -22.25 15.74
N ALA A 106 1.92 -22.76 14.55
CA ALA A 106 2.90 -23.33 13.63
C ALA A 106 2.65 -22.88 12.19
N ASP A 107 3.74 -22.62 11.47
CA ASP A 107 3.65 -22.27 10.05
C ASP A 107 3.36 -23.48 9.15
N ARG A 108 3.43 -24.72 9.66
CA ARG A 108 3.24 -25.95 8.84
C ARG A 108 2.47 -27.01 9.59
N THR A 109 1.69 -27.81 8.86
CA THR A 109 0.86 -28.91 9.38
C THR A 109 1.62 -29.85 10.32
N ASN A 110 2.84 -30.26 9.92
CA ASN A 110 3.69 -31.20 10.66
C ASN A 110 5.08 -30.59 10.89
N SER A 111 5.38 -30.24 12.15
CA SER A 111 6.70 -29.74 12.60
C SER A 111 7.04 -30.32 13.98
N ILE A 112 8.34 -30.38 14.32
CA ILE A 112 8.78 -30.70 15.69
C ILE A 112 8.21 -29.65 16.66
N GLY A 113 7.80 -30.05 17.86
CA GLY A 113 7.11 -29.18 18.82
C GLY A 113 5.64 -28.91 18.47
N SER A 114 5.00 -29.74 17.65
CA SER A 114 3.63 -29.53 17.20
C SER A 114 2.56 -29.79 18.25
N ARG A 115 2.92 -30.48 19.35
CA ARG A 115 2.00 -30.97 20.37
C ARG A 115 2.57 -30.75 21.77
N PHE A 116 1.70 -30.56 22.75
CA PHE A 116 2.09 -30.50 24.15
C PHE A 116 2.37 -31.90 24.70
N SER A 117 3.57 -32.11 25.25
CA SER A 117 3.90 -33.37 25.93
C SER A 117 3.29 -33.43 27.33
N GLU A 118 3.17 -34.63 27.86
CA GLU A 118 2.78 -34.83 29.26
C GLU A 118 3.78 -34.18 30.23
N GLU A 119 5.07 -34.19 29.90
CA GLU A 119 6.12 -33.52 30.68
C GLU A 119 5.92 -31.99 30.72
N GLU A 120 5.51 -31.40 29.60
CA GLU A 120 5.19 -29.97 29.50
C GLU A 120 3.96 -29.60 30.32
N LYS A 121 2.90 -30.42 30.24
CA LYS A 121 1.68 -30.24 31.05
C LYS A 121 2.05 -30.29 32.55
N GLN A 122 2.81 -31.30 32.97
CA GLN A 122 3.30 -31.43 34.35
C GLN A 122 4.21 -30.27 34.79
N TRP A 123 4.99 -29.70 33.87
CA TRP A 123 5.79 -28.51 34.17
C TRP A 123 4.88 -27.31 34.50
N VAL A 124 3.86 -27.06 33.68
CA VAL A 124 2.89 -25.97 33.90
C VAL A 124 2.12 -26.20 35.20
N GLU A 125 1.64 -27.41 35.47
CA GLU A 125 0.97 -27.73 36.74
C GLU A 125 1.83 -27.41 37.96
N ARG A 126 3.12 -27.78 37.94
CA ARG A 126 4.06 -27.48 39.02
C ARG A 126 4.21 -25.98 39.25
N LYS A 127 4.33 -25.19 38.19
CA LYS A 127 4.40 -23.73 38.29
C LYS A 127 3.10 -23.07 38.76
N LEU A 128 1.95 -23.68 38.46
CA LEU A 128 0.65 -23.22 38.94
C LEU A 128 0.45 -23.53 40.44
N GLN A 129 0.98 -24.66 40.91
CA GLN A 129 0.86 -25.10 42.31
C GLN A 129 1.84 -24.39 43.27
N GLY A 130 2.95 -23.86 42.75
CA GLY A 130 4.00 -23.17 43.53
C GLY A 130 4.89 -24.13 44.33
N ASP A 131 6.14 -23.73 44.59
CA ASP A 131 7.18 -24.59 45.20
C ASP A 131 6.94 -24.95 46.70
N GLY A 132 5.84 -24.51 47.30
CA GLY A 132 5.67 -24.65 48.74
C GLY A 132 4.23 -24.59 49.20
N THR A 133 3.47 -25.68 49.07
CA THR A 133 2.69 -26.29 50.16
C THR A 133 1.86 -27.47 49.68
N LYS A 134 1.72 -28.49 50.54
CA LYS A 134 0.76 -29.60 50.39
C LYS A 134 -0.67 -29.04 50.31
N ARG A 135 -1.18 -28.75 49.11
CA ARG A 135 -2.60 -28.49 48.84
C ARG A 135 -3.14 -29.51 47.85
N ARG A 136 -4.44 -29.80 47.97
CA ARG A 136 -5.21 -30.73 47.13
C ARG A 136 -4.80 -30.56 45.66
N LYS A 137 -4.56 -31.68 44.96
CA LYS A 137 -4.34 -31.73 43.51
C LYS A 137 -5.41 -30.85 42.86
N LEU A 138 -5.01 -29.74 42.23
CA LEU A 138 -5.96 -28.94 41.46
C LEU A 138 -6.46 -29.84 40.32
N GLU A 139 -7.77 -30.09 40.28
CA GLU A 139 -8.38 -30.68 39.10
C GLU A 139 -8.40 -29.58 38.03
N LEU A 140 -7.42 -29.64 37.13
CA LEU A 140 -7.31 -28.77 35.96
C LEU A 140 -7.93 -29.49 34.78
N GLU A 141 -8.87 -28.83 34.11
CA GLU A 141 -9.30 -29.25 32.78
C GLU A 141 -8.26 -28.76 31.76
N TRP A 142 -8.04 -29.53 30.69
CA TRP A 142 -7.06 -29.21 29.65
C TRP A 142 -7.73 -29.16 28.30
N GLU A 143 -7.44 -28.12 27.53
CA GLU A 143 -7.84 -27.99 26.14
C GLU A 143 -6.58 -27.76 25.30
N GLU A 144 -6.42 -28.50 24.21
CA GLU A 144 -5.30 -28.32 23.30
C GLU A 144 -5.81 -27.88 21.92
N TYR A 145 -5.16 -26.86 21.39
CA TYR A 145 -5.46 -26.22 20.13
C TYR A 145 -4.19 -26.09 19.31
N LYS A 146 -4.33 -26.31 18.01
CA LYS A 146 -3.29 -25.98 17.04
C LYS A 146 -3.81 -24.90 16.12
N ILE A 147 -2.99 -23.91 15.84
CA ILE A 147 -3.26 -22.82 14.90
C ILE A 147 -2.24 -22.96 13.78
N PHE A 148 -2.72 -23.33 12.61
CA PHE A 148 -1.94 -23.32 11.38
C PHE A 148 -2.15 -22.03 10.63
N VAL A 149 -1.16 -21.65 9.84
CA VAL A 149 -1.21 -20.41 9.07
C VAL A 149 -0.87 -20.65 7.59
N TRP A 150 -0.79 -21.90 7.15
CA TRP A 150 -0.53 -22.26 5.75
C TRP A 150 -1.47 -23.38 5.30
N ALA A 151 -2.24 -23.15 4.25
CA ALA A 151 -2.95 -24.20 3.52
C ALA A 151 -2.43 -24.27 2.08
N GLU A 152 -1.93 -25.43 1.69
CA GLU A 152 -1.81 -25.82 0.28
C GLU A 152 -3.24 -26.05 -0.24
N ASN A 153 -3.69 -25.27 -1.22
CA ASN A 153 -4.89 -25.64 -1.97
C ASN A 153 -4.56 -26.82 -2.88
N LEU A 154 -5.23 -27.95 -2.66
CA LEU A 154 -5.26 -29.09 -3.59
C LEU A 154 -6.36 -28.85 -4.64
N GLY A 155 -6.10 -27.97 -5.60
CA GLY A 155 -6.93 -27.74 -6.80
C GLY A 155 -6.08 -27.84 -8.07
N GLU A 156 -6.65 -28.34 -9.16
CA GLU A 156 -5.92 -28.78 -10.37
C GLU A 156 -5.33 -27.65 -11.25
N ASP A 157 -5.62 -26.39 -10.96
CA ASP A 157 -5.02 -25.25 -11.66
C ASP A 157 -4.23 -24.40 -10.66
N GLU A 158 -2.90 -24.33 -10.88
CA GLU A 158 -1.88 -23.51 -10.21
C GLU A 158 -2.09 -23.14 -8.72
N LYS A 159 -1.26 -23.76 -7.88
CA LYS A 159 -1.07 -23.54 -6.44
C LYS A 159 -1.21 -22.08 -5.98
N GLU A 160 -2.42 -21.67 -5.60
CA GLU A 160 -2.61 -20.51 -4.74
C GLU A 160 -2.50 -20.95 -3.27
N GLU A 161 -1.42 -20.51 -2.64
CA GLU A 161 -1.15 -20.66 -1.22
C GLU A 161 -2.12 -19.78 -0.42
N ALA A 162 -3.00 -20.37 0.39
CA ALA A 162 -3.96 -19.62 1.21
C ALA A 162 -3.65 -19.80 2.69
N ILE A 163 -3.45 -18.70 3.40
CA ILE A 163 -3.29 -18.72 4.86
C ILE A 163 -4.64 -19.03 5.51
N ARG A 164 -4.72 -20.13 6.29
CA ARG A 164 -5.95 -20.57 6.99
C ARG A 164 -5.65 -21.00 8.42
N CYS A 165 -6.46 -20.52 9.36
CA CYS A 165 -6.47 -21.00 10.75
C CYS A 165 -7.27 -22.31 10.83
N LYS A 166 -6.66 -23.43 11.22
CA LYS A 166 -7.33 -24.74 11.30
C LYS A 166 -7.22 -25.36 12.69
N ARG A 167 -8.35 -25.78 13.27
CA ARG A 167 -8.43 -26.57 14.51
C ARG A 167 -8.04 -28.03 14.27
N PHE A 168 -7.37 -28.64 15.25
CA PHE A 168 -7.30 -30.08 15.43
C PHE A 168 -7.76 -30.40 16.85
N SER A 169 -8.83 -31.19 17.00
CA SER A 169 -9.15 -31.79 18.30
C SER A 169 -8.18 -32.94 18.60
N GLU A 170 -8.08 -33.32 19.87
CA GLU A 170 -7.19 -34.41 20.33
C GLU A 170 -7.41 -35.72 19.55
N ASP A 171 -8.62 -35.92 19.03
CA ASP A 171 -9.11 -37.09 18.29
C ASP A 171 -8.83 -37.08 16.77
N GLU A 172 -8.51 -35.92 16.17
CA GLU A 172 -8.34 -35.76 14.71
C GLU A 172 -6.92 -36.06 14.19
N ALA A 173 -6.17 -36.85 14.98
CA ALA A 173 -4.87 -37.45 14.69
C ALA A 173 -3.76 -36.46 14.27
N PHE A 174 -3.05 -35.95 15.27
CA PHE A 174 -1.66 -35.51 15.13
C PHE A 174 -0.84 -36.67 14.56
N THR A 175 -0.45 -36.58 13.29
CA THR A 175 0.34 -37.63 12.66
C THR A 175 1.79 -37.52 13.15
N GLN A 176 2.16 -38.38 14.12
CA GLN A 176 3.47 -38.55 14.78
C GLN A 176 3.64 -37.85 16.14
N ASP A 177 4.36 -38.54 17.03
CA ASP A 177 4.84 -38.01 18.32
C ASP A 177 5.85 -36.89 18.02
N SER A 178 5.35 -35.67 18.06
CA SER A 178 5.99 -34.47 17.55
C SER A 178 6.19 -33.44 18.67
N ALA A 179 6.21 -33.89 19.92
CA ALA A 179 6.61 -33.03 21.04
C ALA A 179 8.13 -32.78 21.02
N SER A 180 8.53 -31.59 21.44
CA SER A 180 9.94 -31.24 21.67
C SER A 180 10.34 -31.57 23.11
N LEU A 181 11.65 -31.60 23.38
CA LEU A 181 12.18 -31.73 24.73
C LEU A 181 11.76 -30.50 25.58
N CYS A 182 11.36 -30.75 26.83
CA CYS A 182 10.83 -29.71 27.70
C CYS A 182 11.93 -28.99 28.51
N ASP A 183 12.39 -27.84 28.01
CA ASP A 183 13.35 -26.98 28.73
C ASP A 183 12.69 -25.94 29.66
N GLY A 184 11.35 -25.99 29.78
CA GLY A 184 10.52 -25.09 30.59
C GLY A 184 9.88 -23.95 29.79
N PHE A 185 8.93 -23.24 30.41
CA PHE A 185 8.25 -22.09 29.80
C PHE A 185 8.62 -20.80 30.53
N GLU A 186 8.48 -19.67 29.84
CA GLU A 186 8.54 -18.35 30.45
C GLU A 186 7.14 -17.83 30.74
N GLU A 187 6.99 -17.06 31.82
CA GLU A 187 5.71 -16.45 32.19
C GLU A 187 5.62 -15.01 31.66
N VAL A 188 4.50 -14.68 31.02
CA VAL A 188 4.19 -13.30 30.67
C VAL A 188 3.77 -12.57 31.93
N VAL A 189 4.48 -11.49 32.28
CA VAL A 189 4.20 -10.72 33.50
C VAL A 189 3.93 -9.26 33.14
N ARG A 190 2.91 -8.69 33.80
CA ARG A 190 2.55 -7.28 33.71
C ARG A 190 3.75 -6.37 34.01
N THR A 191 3.93 -5.33 33.19
CA THR A 191 5.06 -4.39 33.30
C THR A 191 4.60 -2.99 33.64
N MET A 192 3.35 -2.67 33.30
CA MET A 192 2.74 -1.38 33.48
C MET A 192 1.47 -1.51 34.33
N GLN A 193 1.10 -0.42 34.99
CA GLN A 193 -0.21 -0.35 35.63
C GLN A 193 -1.31 -0.52 34.57
N GLN A 194 -2.40 -1.19 34.99
CA GLN A 194 -3.56 -1.43 34.15
C GLN A 194 -4.08 -0.12 33.53
N GLY A 195 -4.43 -0.14 32.26
CA GLY A 195 -4.91 1.02 31.51
C GLY A 195 -3.83 1.90 30.90
N ASN A 196 -2.59 1.88 31.41
CA ASN A 196 -1.57 2.85 30.98
C ASN A 196 -1.19 2.70 29.50
N LEU A 197 -0.91 1.47 29.05
CA LEU A 197 -0.55 1.23 27.65
C LEU A 197 -1.74 1.54 26.72
N SER A 198 -2.95 1.11 27.09
CA SER A 198 -4.15 1.41 26.32
C SER A 198 -4.40 2.93 26.20
N ASN A 199 -4.19 3.69 27.28
CA ASN A 199 -4.26 5.14 27.27
C ASN A 199 -3.17 5.75 26.38
N LEU A 200 -1.95 5.20 26.41
CA LEU A 200 -0.84 5.66 25.59
C LEU A 200 -1.14 5.49 24.09
N LEU A 201 -1.67 4.33 23.68
CA LEU A 201 -2.10 4.09 22.30
C LEU A 201 -3.29 4.99 21.93
N GLY A 202 -4.28 5.17 22.81
CA GLY A 202 -5.42 6.05 22.57
C GLY A 202 -5.01 7.51 22.31
N ARG A 203 -3.91 7.98 22.90
CA ARG A 203 -3.35 9.33 22.67
C ARG A 203 -2.78 9.52 21.26
N LEU A 204 -2.52 8.44 20.52
CA LEU A 204 -2.10 8.53 19.11
C LEU A 204 -3.25 8.91 18.17
N ALA A 205 -4.51 8.89 18.65
CA ALA A 205 -5.66 9.48 17.95
C ALA A 205 -5.57 11.02 17.98
N SER A 206 -4.70 11.59 17.15
CA SER A 206 -4.39 13.02 17.16
C SER A 206 -4.01 13.51 15.77
N ASN A 207 -4.37 14.75 15.46
CA ASN A 207 -3.94 15.47 14.26
C ASN A 207 -2.67 16.30 14.47
N ASN A 208 -2.15 16.36 15.70
CA ASN A 208 -0.90 17.04 16.03
C ASN A 208 0.29 16.06 15.91
N ALA A 209 1.16 16.30 14.92
CA ALA A 209 2.30 15.43 14.61
C ALA A 209 3.36 15.40 15.73
N ASP A 210 3.69 16.54 16.34
CA ASP A 210 4.66 16.59 17.46
C ASP A 210 4.19 15.76 18.66
N TYR A 211 2.88 15.80 18.92
CA TYR A 211 2.27 15.02 19.99
C TYR A 211 2.28 13.52 19.69
N VAL A 212 1.98 13.13 18.45
CA VAL A 212 2.05 11.73 17.99
C VAL A 212 3.50 11.24 18.05
N PHE A 213 4.46 12.05 17.61
CA PHE A 213 5.90 11.77 17.69
C PHE A 213 6.38 11.49 19.12
N ALA A 214 6.02 12.36 20.07
CA ALA A 214 6.40 12.17 21.47
C ALA A 214 5.72 10.93 22.08
N THR A 215 4.47 10.67 21.71
CA THR A 215 3.69 9.55 22.23
C THR A 215 4.19 8.22 21.68
N ILE A 216 4.46 8.14 20.37
CA ILE A 216 4.90 6.90 19.71
C ILE A 216 6.30 6.49 20.19
N ARG A 217 7.17 7.46 20.52
CA ARG A 217 8.46 7.18 21.19
C ARG A 217 8.27 6.39 22.48
N ASN A 218 7.32 6.79 23.32
CA ASN A 218 7.06 6.09 24.58
C ASN A 218 6.51 4.68 24.35
N VAL A 219 5.68 4.51 23.30
CA VAL A 219 5.18 3.19 22.90
C VAL A 219 6.32 2.27 22.44
N PHE A 220 7.26 2.79 21.65
CA PHE A 220 8.39 2.01 21.17
C PHE A 220 9.42 1.71 22.26
N ASN A 221 9.66 2.63 23.18
CA ASN A 221 10.52 2.32 24.34
C ASN A 221 9.91 1.17 25.16
N TYR A 222 8.59 1.18 25.38
CA TYR A 222 7.89 0.07 26.02
C TYR A 222 8.05 -1.26 25.25
N ILE A 223 7.88 -1.28 23.93
CA ILE A 223 7.99 -2.55 23.18
C ILE A 223 9.44 -3.07 23.14
N ILE A 224 10.43 -2.16 23.16
CA ILE A 224 11.84 -2.48 23.31
C ILE A 224 12.12 -3.13 24.68
N ASP A 225 11.52 -2.63 25.76
CA ASP A 225 11.65 -3.22 27.09
C ASP A 225 11.05 -4.63 27.16
N ILE A 226 9.90 -4.85 26.53
CA ILE A 226 9.29 -6.18 26.42
C ILE A 226 10.20 -7.13 25.65
N TYR A 227 10.76 -6.68 24.52
CA TYR A 227 11.74 -7.48 23.76
C TYR A 227 12.95 -7.83 24.62
N ASN A 228 13.57 -6.84 25.28
CA ASN A 228 14.75 -7.05 26.13
C ASN A 228 14.52 -8.09 27.22
N ARG A 229 13.34 -8.06 27.84
CA ARG A 229 12.98 -9.01 28.90
C ARG A 229 12.97 -10.46 28.43
N TYR A 230 12.49 -10.70 27.22
CA TYR A 230 12.27 -12.04 26.70
C TYR A 230 13.34 -12.47 25.69
N ASN A 231 14.28 -11.58 25.32
CA ASN A 231 15.26 -11.81 24.26
C ASN A 231 16.04 -13.13 24.43
N HIS A 232 16.32 -13.55 25.68
CA HIS A 232 17.04 -14.80 25.97
C HIS A 232 16.28 -16.08 25.56
N VAL A 233 14.96 -16.00 25.32
CA VAL A 233 14.12 -17.13 24.85
C VAL A 233 13.49 -16.92 23.48
N LEU A 234 13.55 -15.71 22.91
CA LEU A 234 12.95 -15.42 21.61
C LEU A 234 13.74 -16.01 20.45
N ASP A 235 15.07 -15.97 20.55
CA ASP A 235 15.99 -16.51 19.54
C ASP A 235 15.60 -16.06 18.11
N PHE A 236 15.28 -14.77 17.95
CA PHE A 236 14.90 -14.17 16.67
C PHE A 236 16.08 -14.09 15.69
N ASN A 237 17.31 -14.32 16.17
CA ASN A 237 18.52 -14.47 15.36
C ASN A 237 18.76 -13.33 14.35
N GLY A 238 18.35 -12.10 14.70
CA GLY A 238 18.46 -10.94 13.82
C GLY A 238 17.70 -11.08 12.50
N LYS A 239 16.51 -11.68 12.54
CA LYS A 239 15.63 -11.78 11.37
C LYS A 239 14.53 -10.72 11.41
N GLU A 240 14.46 -9.95 10.34
CA GLU A 240 13.45 -8.91 10.15
C GLU A 240 12.01 -9.45 10.20
N SER A 241 11.76 -10.67 9.68
CA SER A 241 10.42 -11.30 9.73
C SER A 241 9.91 -11.52 11.15
N ASP A 242 10.80 -11.86 12.08
CA ASP A 242 10.45 -12.11 13.48
C ASP A 242 10.14 -10.77 14.18
N TYR A 243 10.93 -9.72 13.91
CA TYR A 243 10.65 -8.36 14.40
C TYR A 243 9.36 -7.78 13.84
N HIS A 244 9.12 -7.97 12.54
CA HIS A 244 7.90 -7.55 11.87
C HIS A 244 6.69 -8.27 12.48
N GLY A 245 6.77 -9.59 12.64
CA GLY A 245 5.74 -10.39 13.31
C GLY A 245 5.46 -9.87 14.71
N PHE A 246 6.49 -9.82 15.57
CA PHE A 246 6.40 -9.37 16.96
C PHE A 246 5.72 -8.00 17.10
N LEU A 247 6.19 -6.99 16.35
CA LEU A 247 5.63 -5.64 16.41
C LEU A 247 4.18 -5.60 15.89
N SER A 248 3.89 -6.30 14.79
CA SER A 248 2.53 -6.38 14.24
C SER A 248 1.56 -7.01 15.24
N GLY A 249 1.98 -8.10 15.89
CA GLY A 249 1.23 -8.77 16.94
C GLY A 249 0.88 -7.85 18.10
N PHE A 250 1.87 -7.10 18.59
CA PHE A 250 1.65 -6.08 19.61
C PHE A 250 0.58 -5.06 19.18
N LEU A 251 0.70 -4.48 17.98
CA LEU A 251 -0.23 -3.48 17.49
C LEU A 251 -1.66 -4.04 17.34
N MET A 252 -1.78 -5.32 16.99
CA MET A 252 -3.08 -5.99 16.78
C MET A 252 -3.96 -6.07 18.03
N ASN A 253 -3.37 -5.97 19.23
CA ASN A 253 -4.14 -5.84 20.47
C ASN A 253 -5.01 -4.58 20.52
N PHE A 254 -4.67 -3.55 19.73
CA PHE A 254 -5.33 -2.24 19.73
C PHE A 254 -6.24 -2.01 18.53
N ARG A 255 -6.17 -2.86 17.49
CA ARG A 255 -6.92 -2.73 16.23
C ARG A 255 -8.39 -2.37 16.43
N TYR A 256 -9.10 -3.20 17.21
CA TYR A 256 -10.56 -3.05 17.39
C TYR A 256 -10.92 -2.05 18.49
N ARG A 257 -10.05 -1.84 19.49
CA ARG A 257 -10.30 -0.98 20.65
C ARG A 257 -10.11 0.50 20.37
N HIS A 258 -9.19 0.84 19.48
CA HIS A 258 -8.81 2.22 19.16
C HIS A 258 -9.05 2.59 17.69
N THR A 259 -9.85 1.76 16.99
CA THR A 259 -10.10 1.89 15.54
C THR A 259 -8.79 2.10 14.78
N ALA A 260 -7.84 1.20 15.03
CA ALA A 260 -6.51 1.30 14.48
C ALA A 260 -6.43 0.58 13.12
N GLY A 261 -5.99 1.30 12.10
CA GLY A 261 -5.55 0.73 10.83
C GLY A 261 -4.13 0.20 10.98
N ILE A 262 -3.97 -1.11 10.83
CA ILE A 262 -2.66 -1.76 10.75
C ILE A 262 -2.56 -2.34 9.35
N TYR A 263 -1.60 -1.83 8.59
CA TYR A 263 -1.34 -2.20 7.21
C TYR A 263 0.09 -2.73 7.13
N LEU A 264 0.22 -4.03 6.89
CA LEU A 264 1.52 -4.67 6.72
C LEU A 264 1.92 -4.57 5.25
N GLU A 265 3.19 -4.29 4.96
CA GLU A 265 3.70 -4.28 3.57
C GLU A 265 2.87 -3.36 2.66
N LEU A 266 2.54 -2.16 3.15
CA LEU A 266 1.74 -1.21 2.38
C LEU A 266 2.60 -0.51 1.34
N PHE A 267 2.19 -0.55 0.08
CA PHE A 267 2.88 0.22 -0.95
C PHE A 267 2.65 1.73 -0.77
N VAL A 268 3.70 2.47 -0.37
CA VAL A 268 3.68 3.92 -0.13
C VAL A 268 4.94 4.55 -0.72
N GLY A 269 4.78 5.64 -1.49
CA GLY A 269 5.89 6.47 -1.98
C GLY A 269 6.97 5.83 -2.84
N GLY A 270 6.90 4.55 -3.16
CA GLY A 270 7.96 3.91 -3.92
C GLY A 270 8.47 2.60 -3.36
N GLY A 271 7.97 2.16 -2.22
CA GLY A 271 8.30 0.86 -1.67
C GLY A 271 7.17 0.32 -0.82
N TYR A 272 7.37 -0.88 -0.32
CA TYR A 272 6.49 -1.48 0.66
C TYR A 272 7.02 -1.10 2.03
N THR A 273 6.23 -0.30 2.76
CA THR A 273 6.54 -0.01 4.17
C THR A 273 6.37 -1.30 4.96
N ASP A 274 7.26 -1.62 5.90
CA ASP A 274 7.04 -2.78 6.77
C ASP A 274 5.68 -2.69 7.48
N ILE A 275 5.46 -1.61 8.24
CA ILE A 275 4.20 -1.40 8.93
C ILE A 275 3.78 0.06 8.78
N THR A 276 2.59 0.25 8.23
CA THR A 276 1.87 1.52 8.33
C THR A 276 0.79 1.40 9.41
N PHE A 277 0.81 2.33 10.35
CA PHE A 277 -0.08 2.34 11.50
C PHE A 277 -0.84 3.66 11.61
N LEU A 278 -2.16 3.59 11.83
CA LEU A 278 -3.01 4.77 12.00
C LEU A 278 -4.01 4.53 13.12
N ILE A 279 -3.97 5.34 14.18
CA ILE A 279 -4.99 5.32 15.23
C ILE A 279 -5.93 6.50 15.02
N ARG A 280 -7.23 6.21 14.93
CA ARG A 280 -8.26 7.25 14.75
C ARG A 280 -9.11 7.48 15.99
N GLY A 281 -8.97 6.61 16.99
CA GLY A 281 -9.74 6.66 18.23
C GLY A 281 -11.23 6.38 18.02
N VAL A 282 -11.98 6.38 19.12
CA VAL A 282 -13.43 6.15 19.11
C VAL A 282 -14.20 7.15 18.26
N ASP A 283 -13.67 8.37 18.11
CA ASP A 283 -14.27 9.44 17.31
C ASP A 283 -13.94 9.33 15.80
N ARG A 284 -13.14 8.33 15.39
CA ARG A 284 -12.72 8.10 14.01
C ARG A 284 -12.16 9.36 13.34
N LEU A 285 -11.26 10.06 14.03
CA LEU A 285 -10.65 11.31 13.55
C LEU A 285 -10.07 11.13 12.15
N ARG A 286 -10.52 11.97 11.21
CA ARG A 286 -10.20 11.87 9.78
C ARG A 286 -8.80 12.35 9.46
N ASP A 287 -8.26 13.25 10.25
CA ASP A 287 -6.97 13.92 10.13
C ASP A 287 -5.93 13.35 11.10
N SER A 288 -6.13 12.12 11.58
CA SER A 288 -5.16 11.45 12.46
C SER A 288 -3.83 11.26 11.77
N VAL A 289 -2.71 11.53 12.46
CA VAL A 289 -1.38 11.42 11.88
C VAL A 289 -0.99 9.94 11.72
N PRO A 290 -0.72 9.46 10.49
CA PRO A 290 -0.21 8.11 10.28
C PRO A 290 1.25 7.98 10.73
N ILE A 291 1.60 6.78 11.11
CA ILE A 291 2.93 6.38 11.55
C ILE A 291 3.45 5.36 10.53
N ILE A 292 4.56 5.68 9.87
CA ILE A 292 5.22 4.84 8.86
C ILE A 292 6.46 4.22 9.49
N ILE A 293 6.50 2.90 9.58
CA ILE A 293 7.54 2.15 10.30
C ILE A 293 8.31 1.32 9.28
N GLU A 294 9.63 1.44 9.33
CA GLU A 294 10.57 0.53 8.68
C GLU A 294 11.42 -0.18 9.74
N LEU A 295 11.62 -1.47 9.53
CA LEU A 295 12.40 -2.36 10.37
C LEU A 295 13.72 -2.70 9.67
N LYS A 296 14.76 -2.89 10.49
CA LYS A 296 16.03 -3.49 10.08
C LYS A 296 16.41 -4.59 11.06
N ALA A 297 17.36 -5.41 10.64
CA ALA A 297 17.86 -6.50 11.45
C ALA A 297 19.38 -6.68 11.28
N GLY A 298 20.00 -7.42 12.20
CA GLY A 298 21.44 -7.58 12.26
C GLY A 298 22.16 -6.26 12.52
N GLY A 299 23.30 -6.06 11.85
CA GLY A 299 24.17 -4.89 12.04
C GLY A 299 23.73 -3.61 11.31
N GLU A 300 22.56 -3.60 10.68
CA GLU A 300 22.03 -2.41 9.99
C GLU A 300 21.57 -1.34 10.97
N SER A 301 21.67 -0.07 10.61
CA SER A 301 21.33 1.04 11.53
C SER A 301 19.84 1.40 11.50
N ALA A 302 19.30 1.86 12.63
CA ALA A 302 17.96 2.43 12.67
C ALA A 302 17.85 3.76 11.89
N ASP A 303 18.97 4.45 11.65
CA ASP A 303 19.03 5.65 10.82
C ASP A 303 18.75 5.33 9.35
N GLN A 304 19.29 4.22 8.82
CA GLN A 304 18.95 3.72 7.48
C GLN A 304 17.47 3.33 7.36
N ALA A 305 16.92 2.69 8.40
CA ALA A 305 15.49 2.37 8.46
C ALA A 305 14.64 3.65 8.42
N LEU A 306 15.02 4.67 9.20
CA LEU A 306 14.32 5.95 9.22
C LEU A 306 14.39 6.65 7.86
N GLU A 307 15.55 6.68 7.22
CA GLU A 307 15.71 7.28 5.89
C GLU A 307 14.81 6.60 4.85
N GLN A 308 14.64 5.28 4.91
CA GLN A 308 13.68 4.57 4.06
C GLN A 308 12.23 4.96 4.36
N ALA A 309 11.84 5.01 5.65
CA ALA A 309 10.52 5.47 6.07
C ALA A 309 10.21 6.91 5.62
N GLU A 310 11.19 7.81 5.69
CA GLU A 310 11.07 9.19 5.22
C GLU A 310 10.93 9.26 3.69
N ASN A 311 11.71 8.47 2.97
CA ASN A 311 11.63 8.37 1.53
C ASN A 311 10.23 7.92 1.06
N TYR A 312 9.59 6.97 1.76
CA TYR A 312 8.21 6.58 1.47
C TYR A 312 7.25 7.75 1.63
N VAL A 313 7.43 8.63 2.61
CA VAL A 313 6.57 9.81 2.77
C VAL A 313 6.86 10.87 1.71
N ILE A 314 8.13 11.24 1.54
CA ILE A 314 8.57 12.33 0.65
C ILE A 314 8.19 12.04 -0.80
N ARG A 315 8.29 10.79 -1.22
CA ARG A 315 8.00 10.35 -2.59
C ARG A 315 6.53 9.96 -2.78
N CYS A 316 5.70 10.01 -1.73
CA CYS A 316 4.29 9.69 -1.84
C CYS A 316 3.48 10.81 -2.48
N PRO A 317 2.72 10.53 -3.55
CA PRO A 317 1.74 11.46 -4.03
C PRO A 317 0.50 11.40 -3.15
N VAL A 318 0.04 12.60 -2.79
CA VAL A 318 -1.14 12.85 -1.93
C VAL A 318 -2.37 12.06 -2.37
N SER A 319 -2.55 11.90 -3.69
CA SER A 319 -3.72 11.28 -4.28
C SER A 319 -3.59 9.77 -4.48
N SER A 320 -2.67 9.05 -3.84
CA SER A 320 -2.53 7.60 -4.08
C SER A 320 -2.33 6.73 -2.85
N ILE A 321 -2.54 7.33 -1.67
CA ILE A 321 -2.39 6.67 -0.39
C ILE A 321 -3.67 5.88 -0.05
N SER A 322 -3.49 4.59 0.24
CA SER A 322 -4.55 3.65 0.65
C SER A 322 -4.89 3.67 2.15
N ILE A 323 -4.35 4.66 2.88
CA ILE A 323 -4.60 4.89 4.30
C ILE A 323 -5.72 5.92 4.47
N HIS A 324 -6.68 5.67 5.35
CA HIS A 324 -7.83 6.55 5.56
C HIS A 324 -7.52 7.75 6.51
N THR A 325 -6.62 8.64 6.10
CA THR A 325 -6.29 9.89 6.83
C THR A 325 -6.14 11.11 5.91
N SER A 326 -6.60 12.30 6.32
CA SER A 326 -6.37 13.60 5.69
C SER A 326 -5.27 14.44 6.35
N SER A 327 -4.45 13.85 7.23
CA SER A 327 -3.35 14.54 7.91
C SER A 327 -2.30 15.08 6.93
N GLY A 328 -1.94 16.35 7.05
CA GLY A 328 -0.85 16.99 6.30
C GLY A 328 0.53 16.38 6.60
N SER A 329 0.69 15.69 7.73
CA SER A 329 1.96 15.16 8.23
C SER A 329 1.90 13.66 8.53
N ALA A 330 3.07 13.02 8.64
CA ALA A 330 3.27 11.66 9.11
C ALA A 330 4.47 11.60 10.06
N VAL A 331 4.45 10.61 10.96
CA VAL A 331 5.62 10.28 11.78
C VAL A 331 6.32 9.08 11.16
N CYS A 332 7.61 9.21 10.87
CA CYS A 332 8.44 8.13 10.35
C CYS A 332 9.22 7.49 11.50
N VAL A 333 9.33 6.16 11.48
CA VAL A 333 9.98 5.35 12.50
C VAL A 333 10.98 4.42 11.83
N GLY A 334 12.23 4.49 12.25
CA GLY A 334 13.24 3.48 11.97
C GLY A 334 13.50 2.67 13.25
N LEU A 335 13.42 1.33 13.15
CA LEU A 335 13.60 0.45 14.30
C LEU A 335 14.49 -0.76 13.97
N ASN A 336 15.47 -1.05 14.83
CA ASN A 336 16.22 -2.29 14.82
C ASN A 336 16.38 -2.81 16.26
N PHE A 337 15.85 -3.99 16.55
CA PHE A 337 15.91 -4.59 17.90
C PHE A 337 17.29 -5.16 18.26
N ASP A 338 18.16 -5.44 17.28
CA ASP A 338 19.49 -6.04 17.50
C ASP A 338 20.55 -5.05 18.02
N LEU A 339 20.30 -3.75 17.90
CA LEU A 339 21.28 -2.72 18.26
C LEU A 339 21.32 -2.45 19.77
N ASP A 340 22.29 -1.64 20.21
CA ASP A 340 22.31 -1.08 21.57
C ASP A 340 21.12 -0.15 21.81
N GLU A 341 20.69 -0.03 23.07
CA GLU A 341 19.43 0.60 23.48
C GLU A 341 19.21 2.01 22.90
N ASP A 342 20.26 2.85 22.85
CA ASP A 342 20.22 4.21 22.33
C ASP A 342 20.22 4.29 20.78
N GLN A 343 20.49 3.18 20.11
CA GLN A 343 20.58 3.08 18.65
C GLN A 343 19.39 2.39 18.01
N ARG A 344 18.54 1.69 18.79
CA ARG A 344 17.42 0.91 18.25
C ARG A 344 16.36 1.73 17.54
N LEU A 345 16.08 2.94 18.02
CA LEU A 345 14.93 3.74 17.60
C LEU A 345 15.36 5.09 17.05
N ARG A 346 14.85 5.41 15.86
CA ARG A 346 14.97 6.72 15.22
C ARG A 346 13.60 7.17 14.75
N LEU A 347 13.32 8.46 14.89
CA LEU A 347 12.01 9.04 14.64
C LEU A 347 12.17 10.38 13.93
N SER A 348 11.27 10.68 13.01
CA SER A 348 11.13 12.02 12.42
C SER A 348 9.67 12.33 12.08
N THR A 349 9.41 13.56 11.64
CA THR A 349 8.10 13.99 11.12
C THR A 349 8.30 14.53 9.71
N GLN A 350 7.41 14.14 8.80
CA GLN A 350 7.50 14.49 7.38
C GLN A 350 6.16 15.02 6.88
N ASP A 351 6.20 15.90 5.88
CA ASP A 351 5.01 16.38 5.18
C ASP A 351 4.44 15.25 4.32
N PHE A 352 3.27 14.73 4.72
CA PHE A 352 2.66 13.50 4.22
C PHE A 352 1.62 13.75 3.13
N LEU A 353 0.82 14.81 3.25
CA LEU A 353 -0.22 15.17 2.29
C LEU A 353 -0.17 16.64 1.82
N ASP A 354 0.77 17.44 2.32
CA ASP A 354 0.84 18.88 2.06
C ASP A 354 1.37 19.27 0.67
N LYS A 355 1.71 18.30 -0.19
CA LYS A 355 2.16 18.61 -1.57
C LYS A 355 0.98 18.84 -2.53
N GLY A 356 0.10 19.76 -2.14
CA GLY A 356 -1.11 20.18 -2.85
C GLY A 356 -0.89 20.88 -4.19
N SER A 357 0.36 21.10 -4.62
CA SER A 357 0.64 21.60 -5.96
C SER A 357 0.84 20.45 -6.96
N SER A 358 0.01 20.39 -8.00
CA SER A 358 0.21 19.52 -9.18
C SER A 358 1.62 19.66 -9.74
N LEU A 359 2.18 18.65 -10.43
CA LEU A 359 3.50 18.84 -11.07
C LEU A 359 3.49 20.06 -12.00
N LEU A 360 2.35 20.36 -12.63
CA LEU A 360 2.21 21.55 -13.47
C LEU A 360 2.55 22.82 -12.69
N GLU A 361 2.02 22.99 -11.48
CA GLU A 361 2.35 24.13 -10.63
C GLU A 361 3.83 24.14 -10.24
N ARG A 362 4.39 22.98 -9.90
CA ARG A 362 5.81 22.87 -9.53
C ARG A 362 6.76 23.21 -10.66
N LEU A 363 6.38 22.92 -11.91
CA LEU A 363 7.14 23.29 -13.11
C LEU A 363 7.18 24.81 -13.32
N PHE A 364 6.18 25.56 -12.84
CA PHE A 364 6.10 27.03 -12.99
C PHE A 364 6.50 27.81 -11.73
N ASN A 365 6.61 27.18 -10.55
CA ASN A 365 6.72 27.86 -9.25
C ASN A 365 8.06 27.69 -8.49
N GLY A 366 9.12 27.22 -9.14
CA GLY A 366 10.41 27.00 -8.47
C GLY A 366 11.61 27.53 -9.25
N SER A 367 12.73 27.60 -8.55
CA SER A 367 14.07 27.64 -9.13
C SER A 367 14.36 26.38 -9.96
N VAL A 368 15.43 26.42 -10.76
CA VAL A 368 15.86 25.28 -11.59
C VAL A 368 16.07 24.01 -10.75
N ASP A 369 16.67 24.15 -9.56
CA ASP A 369 16.96 23.02 -8.68
C ASP A 369 15.68 22.46 -8.02
N GLU A 370 14.76 23.34 -7.59
CA GLU A 370 13.46 22.93 -7.06
C GLU A 370 12.61 22.24 -8.13
N ILE A 371 12.62 22.73 -9.38
CA ILE A 371 11.93 22.07 -10.49
C ILE A 371 12.52 20.67 -10.70
N ARG A 372 13.86 20.55 -10.71
CA ARG A 372 14.55 19.27 -10.89
C ARG A 372 14.11 18.25 -9.84
N GLU A 373 14.17 18.62 -8.57
CA GLU A 373 13.82 17.75 -7.45
C GLU A 373 12.33 17.39 -7.47
N ASN A 374 11.45 18.35 -7.72
CA ASN A 374 10.02 18.13 -7.78
C ASN A 374 9.61 17.16 -8.89
N VAL A 375 10.19 17.33 -10.09
CA VAL A 375 9.97 16.43 -11.21
C VAL A 375 10.52 15.05 -10.89
N ARG A 376 11.74 14.95 -10.36
CA ARG A 376 12.33 13.66 -9.96
C ARG A 376 11.40 12.93 -8.98
N ASN A 377 11.07 13.55 -7.85
CA ASN A 377 10.25 12.93 -6.80
C ASN A 377 8.88 12.49 -7.32
N TYR A 378 8.24 13.31 -8.17
CA TYR A 378 6.96 12.94 -8.78
C TYR A 378 7.09 11.71 -9.69
N LEU A 379 8.14 11.65 -10.53
CA LEU A 379 8.33 10.57 -11.50
C LEU A 379 8.78 9.24 -10.87
N LEU A 380 9.38 9.27 -9.68
CA LEU A 380 9.76 8.06 -8.96
C LEU A 380 8.54 7.26 -8.50
N TYR A 381 7.45 7.91 -8.06
CA TYR A 381 6.29 7.16 -7.53
C TYR A 381 5.69 6.14 -8.53
N PRO A 382 5.34 6.50 -9.78
CA PRO A 382 4.85 5.52 -10.75
C PRO A 382 5.93 4.51 -11.20
N SER A 383 7.21 4.78 -10.96
CA SER A 383 8.29 3.83 -11.26
C SER A 383 8.23 2.59 -10.37
N PHE A 384 7.73 2.75 -9.15
CA PHE A 384 7.74 1.74 -8.12
C PHE A 384 6.35 1.17 -7.82
N GLY A 385 5.31 2.01 -7.85
CA GLY A 385 3.95 1.64 -7.44
C GLY A 385 3.09 0.94 -8.47
N VAL A 386 3.68 0.69 -9.64
CA VAL A 386 3.02 0.00 -10.71
C VAL A 386 3.86 -1.23 -11.04
N PRO A 387 3.25 -2.42 -11.20
CA PRO A 387 3.92 -3.58 -11.75
C PRO A 387 4.80 -3.25 -12.97
N ALA A 388 5.90 -3.98 -13.08
CA ALA A 388 6.69 -4.00 -14.31
C ALA A 388 5.77 -4.35 -15.45
N VAL A 389 5.92 -3.58 -16.51
CA VAL A 389 5.41 -3.96 -17.81
C VAL A 389 6.64 -4.49 -18.50
N PRO A 390 6.83 -5.83 -18.56
CA PRO A 390 7.73 -6.36 -19.54
C PRO A 390 7.15 -5.92 -20.89
N ASP A 391 7.82 -5.00 -21.58
CA ASP A 391 7.62 -4.98 -23.02
C ASP A 391 8.12 -6.34 -23.57
N VAL A 392 7.73 -6.68 -24.79
CA VAL A 392 8.13 -7.95 -25.45
C VAL A 392 9.66 -8.10 -25.60
N ARG A 393 10.45 -7.12 -25.15
CA ARG A 393 11.93 -7.05 -25.17
C ARG A 393 12.54 -6.87 -23.77
N GLY A 394 11.77 -7.01 -22.68
CA GLY A 394 12.23 -6.93 -21.30
C GLY A 394 12.59 -5.52 -20.79
N THR A 395 12.18 -4.43 -21.45
CA THR A 395 12.55 -3.07 -21.04
C THR A 395 11.41 -2.35 -20.30
N ASN A 396 11.52 -2.29 -18.96
CA ASN A 396 10.55 -1.64 -18.07
C ASN A 396 10.29 -0.17 -18.43
N SER A 397 9.17 0.14 -19.09
CA SER A 397 8.80 1.51 -19.53
C SER A 397 7.82 2.25 -18.59
N ARG A 398 7.72 1.83 -17.32
CA ARG A 398 6.75 2.30 -16.31
C ARG A 398 6.51 3.83 -16.33
N VAL A 399 7.56 4.63 -16.16
CA VAL A 399 7.47 6.11 -16.04
C VAL A 399 6.84 6.77 -17.25
N PHE A 400 7.07 6.22 -18.44
CA PHE A 400 6.58 6.79 -19.68
C PHE A 400 5.05 6.87 -19.69
N SER A 401 4.39 5.79 -19.31
CA SER A 401 2.95 5.66 -19.47
C SER A 401 2.21 6.48 -18.41
N TYR A 402 2.75 6.59 -17.20
CA TYR A 402 2.14 7.35 -16.10
C TYR A 402 2.34 8.87 -16.19
N THR A 403 3.34 9.32 -16.94
CA THR A 403 3.56 10.76 -17.21
C THR A 403 2.61 11.35 -18.24
N THR A 404 1.94 10.51 -19.04
CA THR A 404 0.88 10.95 -19.97
C THR A 404 -0.26 11.68 -19.26
N GLY A 405 -0.46 11.44 -17.95
CA GLY A 405 -1.46 12.12 -17.13
C GLY A 405 -1.37 13.64 -17.11
N PHE A 406 -0.16 14.22 -17.13
CA PHE A 406 0.02 15.68 -17.06
C PHE A 406 -0.68 16.44 -18.19
N ALA A 407 -0.73 15.79 -19.35
CA ALA A 407 -1.39 16.31 -20.53
C ALA A 407 -2.88 16.60 -20.25
N PHE A 408 -3.47 15.87 -19.30
CA PHE A 408 -4.87 15.95 -18.90
C PHE A 408 -5.11 16.69 -17.58
N ALA A 409 -4.07 17.33 -17.01
CA ALA A 409 -4.26 18.17 -15.82
C ALA A 409 -5.09 19.41 -16.10
N LYS A 410 -5.50 20.13 -15.05
CA LYS A 410 -6.19 21.42 -15.17
C LYS A 410 -5.47 22.40 -16.10
N LYS A 411 -6.27 23.19 -16.81
CA LYS A 411 -5.78 24.31 -17.64
C LYS A 411 -5.26 25.46 -16.77
N ARG A 412 -5.87 25.72 -15.61
CA ARG A 412 -5.56 26.87 -14.76
C ARG A 412 -4.78 26.43 -13.53
N ILE A 413 -3.65 27.09 -13.26
CA ILE A 413 -2.78 26.82 -12.11
C ILE A 413 -2.56 28.04 -11.25
N MET A 414 -2.30 27.81 -9.97
CA MET A 414 -1.89 28.88 -9.06
C MET A 414 -0.37 29.04 -9.14
N VAL A 415 0.09 30.26 -9.42
CA VAL A 415 1.53 30.58 -9.44
C VAL A 415 1.97 31.29 -8.17
N ALA A 416 3.29 31.31 -7.91
CA ALA A 416 3.88 32.04 -6.80
C ALA A 416 3.34 33.50 -6.73
N GLY A 417 2.83 33.89 -5.57
CA GLY A 417 2.12 35.15 -5.35
C GLY A 417 0.59 35.08 -5.46
N GLY A 418 0.00 33.88 -5.61
CA GLY A 418 -1.45 33.64 -5.55
C GLY A 418 -2.22 33.99 -6.83
N ASN A 419 -1.53 34.34 -7.91
CA ASN A 419 -2.15 34.62 -9.20
C ASN A 419 -2.51 33.33 -9.93
N TRP A 420 -3.55 33.38 -10.76
CA TRP A 420 -3.95 32.24 -11.58
C TRP A 420 -3.53 32.42 -13.04
N VAL A 421 -2.92 31.39 -13.61
CA VAL A 421 -2.44 31.39 -15.00
C VAL A 421 -3.06 30.24 -15.79
N ASP A 422 -3.46 30.54 -17.02
CA ASP A 422 -3.92 29.55 -17.99
C ASP A 422 -2.71 28.95 -18.74
N VAL A 423 -2.59 27.63 -18.67
CA VAL A 423 -1.56 26.83 -19.35
C VAL A 423 -2.18 26.10 -20.52
N THR A 424 -1.67 26.37 -21.72
CA THR A 424 -2.00 25.63 -22.94
C THR A 424 -1.06 24.45 -23.09
N LYS A 425 -1.59 23.29 -23.48
CA LYS A 425 -0.87 22.02 -23.45
C LYS A 425 -0.85 21.37 -24.83
N TYR A 426 0.31 20.86 -25.18
CA TYR A 426 0.54 20.13 -26.41
C TYR A 426 1.27 18.82 -26.13
N LEU A 427 0.92 17.79 -26.87
CA LEU A 427 1.72 16.58 -27.01
C LEU A 427 2.43 16.63 -28.35
N PHE A 428 3.73 16.37 -28.37
CA PHE A 428 4.48 16.28 -29.62
C PHE A 428 4.37 14.86 -30.18
N ASN A 429 3.79 14.74 -31.37
CA ASN A 429 3.70 13.50 -32.12
C ASN A 429 4.85 13.43 -33.12
N TYR A 430 5.90 12.70 -32.74
CA TYR A 430 7.08 12.46 -33.57
C TYR A 430 6.72 11.76 -34.89
N HIS A 431 7.38 12.18 -35.97
CA HIS A 431 7.24 11.58 -37.29
C HIS A 431 7.97 10.23 -37.37
N ASP A 432 7.58 9.36 -38.30
CA ASP A 432 8.23 8.05 -38.53
C ASP A 432 9.71 8.16 -38.95
N ASN A 433 10.13 9.35 -39.39
CA ASN A 433 11.51 9.67 -39.77
C ASN A 433 12.34 10.20 -38.61
N ASP A 434 11.73 10.53 -37.48
CA ASP A 434 12.44 10.94 -36.27
C ASP A 434 13.05 9.68 -35.64
N LYS A 435 14.30 9.38 -36.02
CA LYS A 435 15.01 8.15 -35.65
C LYS A 435 15.99 8.38 -34.50
N MET A 436 16.11 7.37 -33.64
CA MET A 436 17.17 7.28 -32.64
C MET A 436 18.52 7.08 -33.31
N LEU A 437 19.61 7.32 -32.57
CA LEU A 437 20.96 6.96 -32.96
C LEU A 437 21.38 5.66 -32.25
N GLY A 438 22.13 4.80 -32.94
CA GLY A 438 22.77 3.62 -32.35
C GLY A 438 23.97 3.99 -31.48
N PRO A 439 24.60 3.01 -30.80
CA PRO A 439 25.74 3.25 -29.90
C PRO A 439 26.91 4.00 -30.55
N GLN A 440 27.09 3.84 -31.86
CA GLN A 440 28.15 4.46 -32.65
C GLN A 440 27.72 5.78 -33.33
N GLY A 441 26.57 6.35 -32.95
CA GLY A 441 26.06 7.61 -33.49
C GLY A 441 25.41 7.54 -34.89
N ARG A 442 25.27 6.35 -35.47
CA ARG A 442 24.56 6.15 -36.76
C ARG A 442 23.05 6.08 -36.55
N VAL A 443 22.26 6.49 -37.54
CA VAL A 443 20.79 6.39 -37.50
C VAL A 443 20.36 4.93 -37.26
N ALA A 444 19.56 4.71 -36.23
CA ALA A 444 19.00 3.42 -35.87
C ALA A 444 17.62 3.22 -36.52
N GLN A 445 17.16 1.97 -36.58
CA GLN A 445 15.81 1.63 -37.04
C GLN A 445 14.71 1.95 -36.00
N VAL A 446 15.11 2.36 -34.79
CA VAL A 446 14.21 2.68 -33.68
C VAL A 446 13.75 4.13 -33.80
N ASN A 447 12.44 4.38 -33.66
CA ASN A 447 11.90 5.73 -33.70
C ASN A 447 12.07 6.42 -32.35
N VAL A 448 12.23 7.75 -32.38
CA VAL A 448 12.19 8.60 -31.17
C VAL A 448 10.82 8.50 -30.50
N ARG A 449 9.74 8.38 -31.30
CA ARG A 449 8.37 8.14 -30.81
C ARG A 449 8.17 6.85 -30.04
N ASP A 450 9.14 5.95 -30.01
CA ASP A 450 9.09 4.72 -29.21
C ASP A 450 9.83 4.92 -27.88
N ARG A 451 10.59 6.02 -27.75
CA ARG A 451 11.53 6.29 -26.64
C ARG A 451 11.32 7.61 -25.89
N ALA A 452 10.63 8.62 -26.44
CA ALA A 452 10.35 9.91 -25.77
C ALA A 452 8.87 10.34 -25.74
N LEU A 453 8.41 10.86 -24.59
CA LEU A 453 7.11 11.53 -24.43
C LEU A 453 7.43 13.00 -24.24
N THR A 454 6.97 13.82 -25.17
CA THR A 454 7.31 15.23 -25.13
C THR A 454 6.05 16.05 -25.04
N MET A 455 5.97 16.81 -23.95
CA MET A 455 4.91 17.75 -23.68
C MET A 455 5.43 19.17 -23.77
N VAL A 456 4.64 20.04 -24.37
CA VAL A 456 4.92 21.48 -24.41
C VAL A 456 3.83 22.20 -23.64
N LEU A 457 4.23 22.89 -22.57
CA LEU A 457 3.36 23.68 -21.72
C LEU A 457 3.64 25.16 -21.97
N ARG A 458 2.62 25.91 -22.35
CA ARG A 458 2.73 27.33 -22.66
C ARG A 458 1.87 28.14 -21.70
N ALA A 459 2.45 29.16 -21.09
CA ALA A 459 1.75 30.04 -20.14
C ALA A 459 2.23 31.48 -20.28
N LEU A 460 1.35 32.44 -20.00
CA LEU A 460 1.73 33.84 -19.83
C LEU A 460 1.91 34.12 -18.34
N TRP A 461 3.14 34.29 -17.88
CA TRP A 461 3.48 34.45 -16.47
C TRP A 461 4.12 35.80 -16.22
N GLN A 462 3.52 36.62 -15.34
CA GLN A 462 4.02 37.96 -15.00
C GLN A 462 4.31 38.86 -16.22
N GLY A 463 3.51 38.72 -17.29
CA GLY A 463 3.67 39.47 -18.54
C GLY A 463 4.70 38.89 -19.51
N GLU A 464 5.38 37.79 -19.15
CA GLU A 464 6.33 37.07 -19.97
C GLU A 464 5.74 35.76 -20.48
N GLU A 465 5.88 35.49 -21.77
CA GLU A 465 5.48 34.21 -22.35
C GLU A 465 6.54 33.15 -22.03
N ARG A 466 6.09 32.01 -21.49
CA ARG A 466 6.95 30.90 -21.08
C ARG A 466 6.51 29.59 -21.69
N ILE A 467 7.50 28.82 -22.12
CA ILE A 467 7.35 27.48 -22.64
C ILE A 467 8.17 26.52 -21.78
N ILE A 468 7.54 25.45 -21.33
CA ILE A 468 8.22 24.32 -20.70
C ILE A 468 8.13 23.13 -21.65
N VAL A 469 9.27 22.63 -22.09
CA VAL A 469 9.39 21.39 -22.85
C VAL A 469 9.74 20.28 -21.85
N LEU A 470 8.73 19.52 -21.43
CA LEU A 470 8.92 18.35 -20.57
C LEU A 470 9.14 17.13 -21.48
N ASP A 471 10.36 16.62 -21.51
CA ASP A 471 10.79 15.52 -22.38
C ASP A 471 11.21 14.31 -21.54
N VAL A 472 10.35 13.29 -21.51
CA VAL A 472 10.59 12.04 -20.77
C VAL A 472 11.16 11.00 -21.72
N ARG A 473 12.45 10.72 -21.56
CA ARG A 473 13.30 9.93 -22.45
C ARG A 473 13.66 8.59 -21.84
N HIS A 474 13.55 7.51 -22.62
CA HIS A 474 14.03 6.18 -22.26
C HIS A 474 15.34 5.86 -23.00
N ALA A 475 16.47 6.11 -22.34
CA ALA A 475 17.80 5.85 -22.86
C ALA A 475 18.19 4.39 -22.57
N LEU A 476 17.93 3.51 -23.53
CA LEU A 476 18.48 2.14 -23.55
C LEU A 476 19.89 2.14 -24.18
N ALA A 477 20.19 1.18 -25.05
CA ALA A 477 21.42 1.13 -25.84
C ALA A 477 21.46 2.17 -27.00
N HIS A 478 20.49 3.07 -27.09
CA HIS A 478 20.37 4.05 -28.16
C HIS A 478 20.54 5.46 -27.60
N GLN A 479 21.00 6.38 -28.44
CA GLN A 479 21.17 7.79 -28.11
C GLN A 479 20.08 8.61 -28.79
N PHE A 480 19.62 9.66 -28.12
CA PHE A 480 18.71 10.64 -28.74
C PHE A 480 19.49 11.51 -29.72
N PRO A 481 18.93 11.80 -30.91
CA PRO A 481 19.55 12.74 -31.83
C PRO A 481 19.58 14.15 -31.22
N ILE A 482 20.58 14.95 -31.60
CA ILE A 482 20.67 16.36 -31.22
C ILE A 482 19.71 17.15 -32.11
N GLN A 483 18.43 17.12 -31.76
CA GLN A 483 17.33 17.80 -32.45
C GLN A 483 16.37 18.40 -31.42
N GLY A 484 15.77 19.54 -31.77
CA GLY A 484 14.81 20.26 -30.94
C GLY A 484 13.40 20.21 -31.50
N LEU A 485 12.45 20.78 -30.76
CA LEU A 485 11.12 21.09 -31.29
C LEU A 485 11.15 22.40 -32.07
N ASP A 486 10.37 22.48 -33.16
CA ASP A 486 10.08 23.77 -33.78
C ASP A 486 9.07 24.56 -32.93
N LEU A 487 9.59 25.55 -32.21
CA LEU A 487 8.84 26.45 -31.34
C LEU A 487 8.73 27.87 -31.92
N SER A 488 9.04 28.05 -33.21
CA SER A 488 9.09 29.36 -33.90
C SER A 488 7.77 30.14 -33.87
N ARG A 489 6.64 29.46 -33.63
CA ARG A 489 5.32 30.07 -33.43
C ARG A 489 5.21 30.98 -32.18
N TRP A 490 6.19 30.93 -31.27
CA TRP A 490 6.24 31.72 -30.04
C TRP A 490 7.60 32.40 -29.88
N PRO A 491 8.01 33.27 -30.81
CA PRO A 491 9.39 33.71 -30.98
C PRO A 491 9.97 34.47 -29.77
N ASP A 492 9.12 35.11 -28.98
CA ASP A 492 9.52 35.91 -27.82
C ASP A 492 9.43 35.15 -26.49
N ALA A 493 9.08 33.86 -26.51
CA ALA A 493 8.88 33.07 -25.30
C ALA A 493 10.21 32.58 -24.70
N ARG A 494 10.35 32.67 -23.38
CA ARG A 494 11.42 31.94 -22.68
C ARG A 494 11.14 30.45 -22.66
N VAL A 495 12.16 29.64 -22.92
CA VAL A 495 12.02 28.18 -23.00
C VAL A 495 12.77 27.53 -21.84
N TYR A 496 12.13 26.58 -21.17
CA TYR A 496 12.74 25.71 -20.18
C TYR A 496 12.62 24.26 -20.67
N GLU A 497 13.74 23.62 -20.99
CA GLU A 497 13.75 22.18 -21.27
C GLU A 497 13.93 21.42 -19.96
N VAL A 498 12.98 20.56 -19.64
CA VAL A 498 13.04 19.62 -18.53
C VAL A 498 13.20 18.23 -19.13
N ALA A 499 14.44 17.77 -19.25
CA ALA A 499 14.79 16.49 -19.82
C ALA A 499 14.90 15.42 -18.71
N CYS A 500 13.99 14.45 -18.73
CA CYS A 500 13.94 13.34 -17.78
C CYS A 500 14.46 12.08 -18.46
N THR A 501 15.68 11.66 -18.17
CA THR A 501 16.30 10.49 -18.81
C THR A 501 16.27 9.29 -17.89
N LEU A 502 15.57 8.24 -18.33
CA LEU A 502 15.47 6.95 -17.67
C LEU A 502 16.49 5.97 -18.27
N ASN A 503 17.35 5.43 -17.41
CA ASN A 503 18.34 4.43 -17.75
C ASN A 503 18.16 3.18 -16.88
N PRO A 504 17.48 2.14 -17.38
CA PRO A 504 17.20 0.94 -16.59
C PRO A 504 18.45 0.12 -16.24
N ARG A 505 19.62 0.39 -16.86
CA ARG A 505 20.88 -0.29 -16.55
C ARG A 505 21.59 0.26 -15.30
N ARG A 506 21.10 1.38 -14.75
CA ARG A 506 21.64 2.02 -13.53
C ARG A 506 20.73 1.83 -12.32
N ARG A 507 19.78 0.88 -12.38
CA ARG A 507 18.86 0.63 -11.27
C ARG A 507 19.59 -0.09 -10.13
N ASP A 508 19.87 0.65 -9.07
CA ASP A 508 20.08 0.12 -7.73
C ASP A 508 18.93 0.63 -6.82
N GLU A 509 18.82 0.12 -5.58
CA GLU A 509 17.72 0.50 -4.65
C GLU A 509 17.63 2.03 -4.43
N ASP A 510 18.77 2.74 -4.52
CA ASP A 510 18.89 4.18 -4.28
C ASP A 510 18.93 5.06 -5.55
N ASP A 511 19.28 4.49 -6.71
CA ASP A 511 19.32 5.19 -8.00
C ASP A 511 18.44 4.46 -9.00
N LEU A 512 17.24 4.99 -9.27
CA LEU A 512 16.33 4.43 -10.28
C LEU A 512 16.80 4.64 -11.73
N GLY A 513 18.00 5.20 -11.92
CA GLY A 513 18.51 5.58 -13.23
C GLY A 513 17.69 6.72 -13.85
N LEU A 514 16.97 7.52 -13.04
CA LEU A 514 16.26 8.71 -13.50
C LEU A 514 17.13 9.95 -13.26
N ALA A 515 17.64 10.53 -14.34
CA ALA A 515 18.25 11.85 -14.35
C ALA A 515 17.23 12.90 -14.78
N VAL A 516 17.18 14.04 -14.09
CA VAL A 516 16.37 15.19 -14.49
C VAL A 516 17.29 16.38 -14.69
N ASP A 517 17.28 16.94 -15.90
CA ASP A 517 18.05 18.12 -16.27
C ASP A 517 17.09 19.24 -16.64
N VAL A 518 17.31 20.43 -16.10
CA VAL A 518 16.49 21.62 -16.37
C VAL A 518 17.40 22.68 -16.98
N THR A 519 17.16 23.02 -18.25
CA THR A 519 17.98 23.97 -19.01
C THR A 519 17.13 25.17 -19.46
N PRO A 520 17.43 26.39 -19.00
CA PRO A 520 16.75 27.60 -19.46
C PRO A 520 17.38 28.15 -20.75
N PHE A 521 16.53 28.69 -21.64
CA PHE A 521 16.90 29.37 -22.87
C PHE A 521 16.15 30.69 -22.96
N GLN A 522 16.79 31.73 -23.50
CA GLN A 522 16.18 33.07 -23.56
C GLN A 522 15.10 33.17 -24.65
N SER A 523 15.18 32.36 -25.70
CA SER A 523 14.22 32.32 -26.79
C SER A 523 14.13 30.92 -27.43
N PRO A 524 13.11 30.65 -28.27
CA PRO A 524 13.06 29.44 -29.09
C PRO A 524 14.24 29.31 -30.06
N ALA A 525 14.77 30.44 -30.54
CA ALA A 525 15.93 30.45 -31.43
C ALA A 525 17.19 29.95 -30.70
N ASP A 526 17.42 30.41 -29.47
CA ASP A 526 18.54 29.94 -28.63
C ASP A 526 18.39 28.45 -28.29
N TYR A 527 17.16 28.02 -27.98
CA TYR A 527 16.84 26.61 -27.77
C TYR A 527 17.18 25.77 -29.01
N LEU A 528 16.72 26.16 -30.20
CA LEU A 528 16.97 25.40 -31.42
C LEU A 528 18.45 25.43 -31.84
N GLN A 529 19.16 26.54 -31.58
CA GLN A 529 20.60 26.63 -31.77
C GLN A 529 21.36 25.63 -30.89
N SER A 530 20.97 25.48 -29.63
CA SER A 530 21.55 24.47 -28.72
C SER A 530 21.32 23.02 -29.21
N LYS A 531 20.33 22.83 -30.09
CA LYS A 531 20.01 21.55 -30.75
C LYS A 531 20.53 21.47 -32.18
N GLY A 532 21.60 22.20 -32.49
CA GLY A 532 22.27 22.14 -33.79
C GLY A 532 21.45 22.70 -34.96
N ASN A 533 20.48 23.58 -34.68
CA ASN A 533 19.54 24.12 -35.67
C ASN A 533 18.72 23.07 -36.43
N GLN A 534 18.56 21.87 -35.85
CA GLN A 534 17.74 20.81 -36.42
C GLN A 534 16.48 20.61 -35.59
N SER A 535 15.33 20.54 -36.26
CA SER A 535 14.05 20.24 -35.63
C SER A 535 13.58 18.83 -35.98
N PHE A 536 12.88 18.20 -35.04
CA PHE A 536 12.08 17.02 -35.34
C PHE A 536 10.99 17.33 -36.36
N GLN A 537 10.61 16.34 -37.18
CA GLN A 537 9.59 16.48 -38.23
C GLN A 537 8.16 16.30 -37.70
N GLY A 538 8.01 15.86 -36.45
CA GLY A 538 6.73 15.71 -35.79
C GLY A 538 5.93 17.01 -35.63
N GLU A 539 4.73 16.88 -35.06
CA GLU A 539 3.79 17.98 -34.89
C GLU A 539 3.30 18.15 -33.45
N LEU A 540 2.91 19.37 -33.09
CA LEU A 540 2.29 19.68 -31.80
C LEU A 540 0.77 19.47 -31.87
N LEU A 541 0.30 18.42 -31.20
CA LEU A 541 -1.12 18.12 -31.03
C LEU A 541 -1.68 18.85 -29.82
N THR A 542 -2.73 19.65 -30.02
CA THR A 542 -3.41 20.36 -28.93
C THR A 542 -4.29 19.40 -28.13
N ILE A 543 -4.24 19.50 -26.80
CA ILE A 543 -5.05 18.66 -25.91
C ILE A 543 -6.29 19.45 -25.48
N GLY A 544 -7.40 19.20 -26.18
CA GLY A 544 -8.72 19.80 -25.89
C GLY A 544 -9.60 18.91 -25.01
N GLY A 545 -10.73 19.44 -24.53
CA GLY A 545 -11.78 18.64 -23.88
C GLY A 545 -11.52 18.22 -22.42
N VAL A 546 -10.35 18.54 -21.87
CA VAL A 546 -9.96 18.17 -20.49
C VAL A 546 -10.93 18.70 -19.44
N SER A 547 -11.40 19.95 -19.54
CA SER A 547 -12.38 20.51 -18.59
C SER A 547 -13.68 19.71 -18.55
N ASN A 548 -14.09 19.09 -19.66
CA ASN A 548 -15.28 18.25 -19.69
C ASN A 548 -15.06 16.95 -18.90
N ILE A 549 -13.88 16.35 -19.00
CA ILE A 549 -13.49 15.17 -18.20
C ILE A 549 -13.55 15.52 -16.71
N HIS A 550 -12.94 16.62 -16.29
CA HIS A 550 -12.95 17.07 -14.89
C HIS A 550 -14.38 17.31 -14.39
N SER A 551 -15.21 17.99 -15.19
CA SER A 551 -16.61 18.26 -14.82
C SER A 551 -17.44 16.98 -14.70
N THR A 552 -17.28 16.02 -15.62
CA THR A 552 -18.03 14.76 -15.61
C THR A 552 -17.54 13.83 -14.50
N ALA A 553 -16.24 13.80 -14.21
CA ALA A 553 -15.67 13.09 -13.08
C ALA A 553 -16.23 13.65 -11.77
N ASN A 554 -16.29 14.97 -11.62
CA ASN A 554 -16.85 15.60 -10.42
C ASN A 554 -18.34 15.26 -10.21
N VAL A 555 -19.15 15.28 -11.28
CA VAL A 555 -20.57 14.88 -11.21
C VAL A 555 -20.72 13.41 -10.84
N MET A 556 -19.96 12.54 -11.50
CA MET A 556 -19.97 11.09 -11.26
C MET A 556 -19.58 10.79 -9.81
N MET A 557 -18.45 11.31 -9.32
CA MET A 557 -17.96 11.02 -7.97
C MET A 557 -18.86 11.57 -6.85
N ASN A 558 -19.42 12.77 -7.00
CA ASN A 558 -20.14 13.41 -5.90
C ASN A 558 -21.62 13.03 -5.83
N THR A 559 -22.31 13.01 -6.97
CA THR A 559 -23.78 12.84 -7.03
C THR A 559 -24.22 11.65 -7.85
N GLY A 560 -23.33 11.12 -8.68
CA GLY A 560 -23.65 10.16 -9.73
C GLY A 560 -23.04 8.78 -9.57
N TRP A 561 -22.48 8.48 -8.40
CA TRP A 561 -21.60 7.34 -8.20
C TRP A 561 -22.33 5.99 -8.29
N GLN A 562 -23.66 5.99 -8.12
CA GLN A 562 -24.54 4.83 -8.36
C GLN A 562 -25.23 4.88 -9.74
N ASP A 563 -25.10 5.98 -10.49
CA ASP A 563 -25.79 6.17 -11.76
C ASP A 563 -24.88 5.79 -12.92
N ILE A 564 -25.22 4.66 -13.55
CA ILE A 564 -24.49 4.13 -14.69
C ILE A 564 -24.34 5.14 -15.85
N ASN A 565 -25.31 6.03 -16.04
CA ASN A 565 -25.24 7.04 -17.09
C ASN A 565 -24.18 8.10 -16.80
N ARG A 566 -23.87 8.36 -15.51
CA ARG A 566 -22.79 9.28 -15.11
C ARG A 566 -21.42 8.67 -15.34
N HIS A 567 -21.26 7.37 -15.09
CA HIS A 567 -20.05 6.65 -15.51
C HIS A 567 -19.89 6.63 -17.03
N LYS A 568 -20.96 6.36 -17.79
CA LYS A 568 -20.96 6.43 -19.26
C LYS A 568 -20.55 7.81 -19.77
N ALA A 569 -21.11 8.88 -19.21
CA ALA A 569 -20.79 10.25 -19.61
C ALA A 569 -19.30 10.59 -19.38
N LEU A 570 -18.73 10.17 -18.25
CA LEU A 570 -17.30 10.34 -17.97
C LEU A 570 -16.43 9.60 -19.00
N PHE A 571 -16.67 8.31 -19.24
CA PHE A 571 -15.85 7.55 -20.18
C PHE A 571 -16.06 7.98 -21.64
N GLN A 572 -17.21 8.53 -22.00
CA GLN A 572 -17.41 9.21 -23.28
C GLN A 572 -16.59 10.49 -23.38
N ALA A 573 -16.50 11.28 -22.31
CA ALA A 573 -15.65 12.46 -22.28
C ALA A 573 -14.17 12.09 -22.44
N ILE A 574 -13.72 11.06 -21.73
CA ILE A 574 -12.35 10.51 -21.86
C ILE A 574 -12.12 10.02 -23.29
N SER A 575 -13.04 9.24 -23.84
CA SER A 575 -12.91 8.69 -25.19
C SER A 575 -12.78 9.76 -26.27
N LYS A 576 -13.52 10.88 -26.16
CA LYS A 576 -13.41 12.00 -27.11
C LYS A 576 -12.02 12.60 -27.15
N VAL A 577 -11.35 12.70 -26.00
CA VAL A 577 -9.99 13.24 -25.92
C VAL A 577 -8.96 12.20 -26.40
N LEU A 578 -9.12 10.93 -26.00
CA LEU A 578 -8.18 9.88 -26.35
C LEU A 578 -8.30 9.39 -27.80
N PHE A 579 -9.40 9.65 -28.50
CA PHE A 579 -9.60 9.16 -29.87
C PHE A 579 -8.56 9.69 -30.86
N THR A 580 -8.15 10.95 -30.72
CA THR A 580 -7.05 11.52 -31.54
C THR A 580 -5.66 11.17 -31.00
N LEU A 581 -5.60 10.56 -29.81
CA LEU A 581 -4.38 10.21 -29.09
C LEU A 581 -4.27 8.69 -28.86
N LYS A 582 -4.96 7.86 -29.66
CA LYS A 582 -4.94 6.38 -29.51
C LYS A 582 -3.53 5.81 -29.47
N TRP A 583 -2.62 6.41 -30.23
CA TRP A 583 -1.22 6.02 -30.27
C TRP A 583 -0.53 6.07 -28.90
N VAL A 584 -1.01 6.90 -27.97
CA VAL A 584 -0.49 7.00 -26.59
C VAL A 584 -0.75 5.71 -25.81
N VAL A 585 -1.93 5.11 -25.98
CA VAL A 585 -2.32 3.85 -25.32
C VAL A 585 -1.59 2.66 -25.94
N ASN A 586 -1.49 2.60 -27.27
CA ASN A 586 -0.87 1.46 -27.97
C ASN A 586 0.64 1.57 -28.14
N ARG A 587 1.25 2.62 -27.61
CA ARG A 587 2.67 2.87 -27.80
C ARG A 587 3.49 1.68 -27.33
N ASN A 588 4.49 1.29 -28.11
CA ASN A 588 5.32 0.11 -27.83
C ASN A 588 4.52 -1.18 -27.60
N ASN A 589 3.32 -1.30 -28.17
CA ASN A 589 2.41 -2.43 -27.96
C ASN A 589 2.03 -2.61 -26.46
N ALA A 590 1.91 -1.51 -25.71
CA ALA A 590 1.56 -1.54 -24.29
C ALA A 590 0.14 -2.05 -24.00
N ARG A 591 -0.81 -1.89 -24.94
CA ARG A 591 -2.17 -2.44 -24.87
C ARG A 591 -2.89 -2.07 -23.55
N GLU A 592 -3.29 -3.07 -22.76
CA GLU A 592 -4.02 -2.92 -21.49
C GLU A 592 -3.29 -2.06 -20.48
N VAL A 593 -1.99 -2.28 -20.33
CA VAL A 593 -1.14 -1.44 -19.48
C VAL A 593 -1.17 0.01 -19.93
N GLY A 594 -1.09 0.26 -21.24
CA GLY A 594 -1.12 1.61 -21.77
C GLY A 594 -2.42 2.31 -21.41
N PHE A 595 -3.53 1.56 -21.44
CA PHE A 595 -4.83 2.05 -21.04
C PHE A 595 -4.92 2.33 -19.53
N HIS A 596 -4.45 1.40 -18.69
CA HIS A 596 -4.34 1.58 -17.23
C HIS A 596 -3.57 2.85 -16.88
N SER A 597 -2.42 3.03 -17.51
CA SER A 597 -1.50 4.13 -17.23
C SER A 597 -2.07 5.49 -17.61
N VAL A 598 -2.71 5.58 -18.78
CA VAL A 598 -3.38 6.80 -19.24
C VAL A 598 -4.53 7.16 -18.30
N LEU A 599 -5.35 6.19 -17.88
CA LEU A 599 -6.43 6.45 -16.95
C LEU A 599 -5.93 6.86 -15.57
N HIS A 600 -4.91 6.19 -15.03
CA HIS A 600 -4.30 6.59 -13.76
C HIS A 600 -3.84 8.04 -13.83
N GLY A 601 -3.03 8.40 -14.82
CA GLY A 601 -2.54 9.76 -14.99
C GLY A 601 -3.65 10.80 -15.19
N LEU A 602 -4.70 10.44 -15.93
CA LEU A 602 -5.85 11.31 -16.17
C LEU A 602 -6.61 11.57 -14.87
N PHE A 603 -6.95 10.53 -14.10
CA PHE A 603 -7.63 10.71 -12.82
C PHE A 603 -6.76 11.44 -11.81
N TYR A 604 -5.45 11.14 -11.80
CA TYR A 604 -4.49 11.76 -10.87
C TYR A 604 -4.52 13.27 -10.96
N THR A 605 -4.79 13.78 -12.16
CA THR A 605 -4.80 15.20 -12.44
C THR A 605 -6.20 15.81 -12.44
N CYS A 606 -7.24 15.02 -12.18
CA CYS A 606 -8.60 15.50 -11.93
C CYS A 606 -8.73 15.98 -10.47
N ASP A 607 -9.59 16.97 -10.24
CA ASP A 607 -9.94 17.43 -8.87
C ASP A 607 -10.64 16.38 -8.02
N ASN A 608 -11.28 15.44 -8.71
CA ASN A 608 -12.08 14.38 -8.14
C ASN A 608 -11.87 13.16 -9.05
N PRO A 609 -11.39 12.03 -8.52
CA PRO A 609 -11.28 11.66 -7.10
C PRO A 609 -10.23 12.40 -6.26
N ALA A 610 -10.43 12.43 -4.95
CA ALA A 610 -9.44 12.92 -3.99
C ALA A 610 -8.24 11.97 -3.85
N ARG A 611 -8.46 10.66 -4.06
CA ARG A 611 -7.40 9.65 -4.15
C ARG A 611 -7.70 8.58 -5.17
N ILE A 612 -6.65 8.01 -5.72
CA ILE A 612 -6.62 7.02 -6.79
C ILE A 612 -5.62 5.98 -6.37
N ILE A 613 -6.14 4.80 -6.10
CA ILE A 613 -5.33 3.65 -5.74
C ILE A 613 -5.34 2.75 -6.97
N ILE A 614 -4.16 2.48 -7.50
CA ILE A 614 -4.00 1.53 -8.59
C ILE A 614 -3.72 0.17 -8.00
N GLU A 615 -4.09 -0.88 -8.73
CA GLU A 615 -3.59 -2.23 -8.46
C GLU A 615 -3.87 -2.64 -7.00
N PHE A 616 -5.08 -2.30 -6.54
CA PHE A 616 -5.46 -2.43 -5.13
C PHE A 616 -5.78 -3.89 -4.82
N GLN A 617 -5.02 -4.50 -3.92
CA GLN A 617 -5.32 -5.85 -3.46
C GLN A 617 -6.69 -5.86 -2.75
N LEU A 618 -7.52 -6.86 -3.02
CA LEU A 618 -8.83 -7.04 -2.37
C LEU A 618 -8.83 -8.20 -1.36
N GLY A 619 -7.75 -8.98 -1.31
CA GLY A 619 -7.60 -10.18 -0.49
C GLY A 619 -7.91 -11.45 -1.30
N GLY A 620 -7.33 -12.59 -0.90
CA GLY A 620 -7.51 -13.88 -1.58
C GLY A 620 -6.99 -13.91 -3.02
N GLY A 621 -5.81 -13.35 -3.28
CA GLY A 621 -5.22 -13.27 -4.63
C GLY A 621 -5.79 -12.14 -5.51
N GLU A 622 -7.03 -11.73 -5.27
CA GLU A 622 -7.74 -10.75 -6.10
C GLU A 622 -7.19 -9.32 -5.98
N LYS A 623 -7.10 -8.65 -7.13
CA LYS A 623 -6.54 -7.31 -7.28
C LYS A 623 -7.33 -6.53 -8.32
N ILE A 624 -7.70 -5.29 -7.99
CA ILE A 624 -8.46 -4.41 -8.88
C ILE A 624 -7.57 -3.32 -9.47
N ASP A 625 -7.72 -3.07 -10.77
CA ASP A 625 -6.81 -2.19 -11.52
C ASP A 625 -6.81 -0.75 -11.01
N LEU A 626 -7.98 -0.20 -10.66
CA LEU A 626 -8.11 1.21 -10.33
C LEU A 626 -9.25 1.46 -9.34
N VAL A 627 -8.98 2.21 -8.27
CA VAL A 627 -9.96 2.62 -7.27
C VAL A 627 -9.96 4.14 -7.13
N LEU A 628 -11.11 4.75 -7.33
CA LEU A 628 -11.31 6.19 -7.18
C LEU A 628 -12.02 6.45 -5.85
N LEU A 629 -11.40 7.23 -4.96
CA LEU A 629 -11.93 7.62 -3.66
C LEU A 629 -12.39 9.08 -3.68
N ARG A 630 -13.63 9.31 -3.26
CA ARG A 630 -14.19 10.65 -3.06
C ARG A 630 -13.49 11.36 -1.89
N SER A 631 -13.50 12.70 -1.89
CA SER A 631 -13.05 13.48 -0.73
C SER A 631 -13.83 13.10 0.54
N ALA A 632 -13.09 12.93 1.64
CA ALA A 632 -13.63 12.63 2.96
C ALA A 632 -14.59 13.70 3.47
N GLU A 633 -14.56 14.94 2.94
CA GLU A 633 -15.44 16.05 3.36
C GLU A 633 -16.93 15.82 3.06
N SER A 634 -17.26 14.82 2.23
CA SER A 634 -18.65 14.45 1.94
C SER A 634 -19.35 13.86 3.18
N ARG A 635 -20.52 14.42 3.53
CA ARG A 635 -21.43 13.81 4.50
C ARG A 635 -21.93 12.48 3.91
N GLY A 636 -21.64 11.35 4.56
CA GLY A 636 -22.01 10.01 4.08
C GLY A 636 -20.86 9.01 3.93
N GLY A 637 -19.63 9.39 4.26
CA GLY A 637 -18.45 8.51 4.13
C GLY A 637 -17.80 8.60 2.76
N VAL A 638 -16.61 8.00 2.61
CA VAL A 638 -15.96 7.83 1.30
C VAL A 638 -16.63 6.63 0.63
N HIS A 639 -17.02 6.72 -0.64
CA HIS A 639 -17.47 5.53 -1.39
C HIS A 639 -16.41 5.23 -2.45
N PRO A 640 -15.71 4.08 -2.35
CA PRO A 640 -14.79 3.69 -3.39
C PRO A 640 -15.54 3.34 -4.66
N ILE A 641 -15.01 3.81 -5.79
CA ILE A 641 -15.44 3.42 -7.12
C ILE A 641 -14.30 2.65 -7.74
N ALA A 642 -14.41 1.34 -7.70
CA ALA A 642 -13.41 0.43 -8.20
C ALA A 642 -13.74 0.00 -9.64
N LYS A 643 -12.69 -0.06 -10.46
CA LYS A 643 -12.72 -0.16 -11.91
C LYS A 643 -11.78 -1.27 -12.36
N GLU A 644 -12.35 -2.26 -13.03
CA GLU A 644 -11.59 -3.23 -13.82
C GLU A 644 -11.35 -2.66 -15.23
N LEU A 645 -10.15 -2.81 -15.77
CA LEU A 645 -9.74 -2.19 -17.01
C LEU A 645 -9.22 -3.24 -17.98
N LYS A 646 -9.85 -3.37 -19.14
CA LYS A 646 -9.42 -4.32 -20.18
C LYS A 646 -9.03 -3.66 -21.48
N PHE A 647 -8.26 -4.39 -22.28
CA PHE A 647 -7.98 -4.06 -23.66
C PHE A 647 -8.51 -5.14 -24.60
N ALA A 648 -9.24 -4.72 -25.64
CA ALA A 648 -9.74 -5.58 -26.68
C ALA A 648 -9.09 -5.22 -28.02
N ASP A 649 -8.43 -6.21 -28.63
CA ASP A 649 -7.99 -6.14 -30.02
C ASP A 649 -9.04 -6.72 -31.00
N ASP A 650 -8.63 -7.33 -32.11
CA ASP A 650 -9.52 -7.73 -33.20
C ASP A 650 -10.51 -8.81 -32.75
N TYR A 651 -11.81 -8.48 -32.78
CA TYR A 651 -12.93 -9.38 -32.43
C TYR A 651 -13.01 -9.81 -30.96
N GLU A 652 -12.16 -9.27 -30.08
CA GLU A 652 -12.09 -9.70 -28.67
C GLU A 652 -13.07 -8.97 -27.74
N LEU A 653 -13.71 -7.88 -28.19
CA LEU A 653 -14.49 -7.01 -27.30
C LEU A 653 -15.54 -7.76 -26.46
N GLN A 654 -16.26 -8.71 -27.05
CA GLN A 654 -17.24 -9.51 -26.30
C GLN A 654 -16.60 -10.45 -25.28
N SER A 655 -15.46 -11.06 -25.63
CA SER A 655 -14.70 -11.92 -24.72
C SER A 655 -14.19 -11.12 -23.52
N LYS A 656 -13.61 -9.94 -23.77
CA LYS A 656 -13.11 -9.04 -22.71
C LYS A 656 -14.22 -8.49 -21.82
N ILE A 657 -15.43 -8.28 -22.35
CA ILE A 657 -16.62 -7.96 -21.54
C ILE A 657 -16.96 -9.11 -20.60
N GLN A 658 -16.89 -10.35 -21.06
CA GLN A 658 -17.17 -11.51 -20.22
C GLN A 658 -16.10 -11.70 -19.14
N GLU A 659 -14.82 -11.57 -19.49
CA GLU A 659 -13.67 -11.64 -18.58
C GLU A 659 -13.82 -10.61 -17.44
N ALA A 660 -14.03 -9.34 -17.78
CA ALA A 660 -14.23 -8.28 -16.79
C ALA A 660 -15.43 -8.58 -15.88
N ASN A 661 -16.54 -9.09 -16.43
CA ASN A 661 -17.71 -9.45 -15.63
C ASN A 661 -17.45 -10.58 -14.63
N ASN A 662 -16.62 -11.55 -14.99
CA ASN A 662 -16.24 -12.64 -14.11
C ASN A 662 -15.37 -12.12 -12.96
N GLN A 663 -14.39 -11.26 -13.24
CA GLN A 663 -13.57 -10.63 -12.18
C GLN A 663 -14.41 -9.77 -11.24
N LEU A 664 -15.33 -8.96 -11.77
CA LEU A 664 -16.26 -8.20 -10.93
C LEU A 664 -17.13 -9.10 -10.03
N ASN A 665 -17.39 -10.37 -10.42
CA ASN A 665 -18.11 -11.33 -9.55
C ASN A 665 -17.21 -11.80 -8.41
N SER A 666 -15.94 -12.06 -8.69
CA SER A 666 -14.96 -12.44 -7.67
C SER A 666 -14.76 -11.32 -6.65
N TYR A 667 -14.59 -10.09 -7.13
CA TYR A 667 -14.42 -8.89 -6.31
C TYR A 667 -15.58 -8.65 -5.32
N LEU A 668 -16.80 -9.08 -5.64
CA LEU A 668 -17.94 -8.98 -4.72
C LEU A 668 -17.78 -9.86 -3.47
N GLN A 669 -16.98 -10.92 -3.53
CA GLN A 669 -16.74 -11.81 -2.39
C GLN A 669 -15.61 -11.28 -1.47
N CYS A 670 -14.72 -10.44 -1.99
CA CYS A 670 -13.56 -9.92 -1.28
C CYS A 670 -13.90 -8.97 -0.13
N ARG A 671 -13.05 -8.93 0.91
CA ARG A 671 -13.24 -8.10 2.13
C ARG A 671 -12.25 -6.93 2.27
N GLY A 672 -11.26 -6.83 1.38
CA GLY A 672 -10.17 -5.85 1.46
C GLY A 672 -10.57 -4.37 1.32
N TYR A 673 -11.80 -4.08 0.86
CA TYR A 673 -12.32 -2.71 0.72
C TYR A 673 -12.31 -1.92 2.04
N LYS A 674 -12.46 -2.59 3.18
CA LYS A 674 -12.53 -1.95 4.51
C LYS A 674 -11.32 -1.05 4.85
N ARG A 675 -10.22 -1.21 4.12
CA ARG A 675 -8.98 -0.45 4.31
C ARG A 675 -9.04 0.99 3.83
N ILE A 676 -9.89 1.23 2.84
CA ILE A 676 -9.87 2.45 2.03
C ILE A 676 -11.16 3.26 2.16
N THR A 677 -12.10 2.79 2.97
CA THR A 677 -13.39 3.43 3.21
C THR A 677 -13.87 3.18 4.64
N ASP A 678 -14.57 4.14 5.22
CA ASP A 678 -15.45 3.94 6.39
C ASP A 678 -16.92 3.74 5.98
N GLY A 679 -17.25 4.02 4.72
CA GLY A 679 -18.59 3.83 4.17
C GLY A 679 -18.90 2.37 3.93
N ASP A 680 -20.17 2.01 4.06
CA ASP A 680 -20.74 0.67 3.97
C ASP A 680 -20.85 0.11 2.54
N THR A 681 -20.49 0.90 1.53
CA THR A 681 -20.72 0.62 0.12
C THR A 681 -19.47 0.79 -0.73
N VAL A 682 -19.31 -0.08 -1.74
CA VAL A 682 -18.34 0.06 -2.84
C VAL A 682 -19.03 -0.16 -4.17
N VAL A 683 -18.65 0.64 -5.17
CA VAL A 683 -19.12 0.49 -6.55
C VAL A 683 -18.06 -0.19 -7.38
N LEU A 684 -18.48 -1.23 -8.09
CA LEU A 684 -17.66 -2.05 -8.98
C LEU A 684 -18.19 -1.93 -10.40
N SER A 685 -17.30 -1.69 -11.33
CA SER A 685 -17.62 -1.59 -12.76
C SER A 685 -16.36 -1.78 -13.59
N TYR A 686 -16.48 -1.84 -14.92
CA TYR A 686 -15.33 -1.96 -15.79
C TYR A 686 -15.28 -0.85 -16.85
N ALA A 687 -14.11 -0.72 -17.49
CA ALA A 687 -13.94 0.01 -18.74
C ALA A 687 -13.03 -0.78 -19.68
N ILE A 688 -13.39 -0.85 -20.97
CA ILE A 688 -12.66 -1.67 -21.95
C ILE A 688 -12.25 -0.79 -23.13
N TRP A 689 -10.96 -0.69 -23.37
CA TRP A 689 -10.42 -0.06 -24.56
C TRP A 689 -10.68 -0.92 -25.80
N ASN A 690 -11.33 -0.35 -26.81
CA ASN A 690 -11.58 -0.97 -28.11
C ASN A 690 -10.69 -0.32 -29.17
N ASP A 691 -9.59 -0.99 -29.51
CA ASP A 691 -8.57 -0.39 -30.38
C ASP A 691 -9.12 -0.05 -31.78
N ARG A 692 -10.00 -0.91 -32.30
CA ARG A 692 -10.62 -0.78 -33.62
C ARG A 692 -11.80 0.18 -33.70
N ALA A 693 -12.12 0.88 -32.61
CA ALA A 693 -13.22 1.85 -32.59
C ALA A 693 -13.08 2.87 -33.73
N GLN A 694 -14.10 2.98 -34.57
CA GLN A 694 -14.11 3.93 -35.70
C GLN A 694 -14.66 5.31 -35.31
N ARG A 695 -15.18 5.44 -34.09
CA ARG A 695 -15.77 6.67 -33.57
C ARG A 695 -15.39 6.87 -32.10
N PRO A 696 -15.29 8.13 -31.64
CA PRO A 696 -14.92 8.39 -30.25
C PRO A 696 -15.84 7.73 -29.23
N ASP A 697 -17.16 7.67 -29.46
CA ASP A 697 -18.14 7.10 -28.54
C ASP A 697 -18.07 5.57 -28.39
N THR A 698 -17.26 4.89 -29.21
CA THR A 698 -17.07 3.44 -29.19
C THR A 698 -15.67 3.02 -28.76
N LEU A 699 -14.80 3.99 -28.43
CA LEU A 699 -13.41 3.75 -28.02
C LEU A 699 -13.28 3.08 -26.67
N ILE A 700 -14.10 3.50 -25.69
CA ILE A 700 -14.13 2.88 -24.38
C ILE A 700 -15.55 2.32 -24.15
N SER A 701 -15.63 1.00 -24.01
CA SER A 701 -16.86 0.30 -23.69
C SER A 701 -17.04 0.19 -22.17
N VAL A 702 -18.20 0.58 -21.67
CA VAL A 702 -18.59 0.54 -20.25
C VAL A 702 -20.00 -0.04 -20.10
N LYS A 703 -20.38 -1.00 -20.97
CA LYS A 703 -21.76 -1.47 -21.10
C LYS A 703 -22.35 -2.01 -19.78
N ASP A 704 -23.42 -1.37 -19.33
CA ASP A 704 -24.51 -1.89 -18.49
C ASP A 704 -24.15 -2.62 -17.17
N VAL A 705 -22.93 -2.45 -16.66
CA VAL A 705 -22.49 -3.12 -15.42
C VAL A 705 -21.99 -2.10 -14.42
N LEU A 706 -22.86 -1.82 -13.46
CA LEU A 706 -22.55 -1.14 -12.22
C LEU A 706 -23.05 -2.06 -11.12
N ARG A 707 -22.14 -2.55 -10.29
CA ARG A 707 -22.46 -3.41 -9.16
C ARG A 707 -22.17 -2.63 -7.89
N ILE A 708 -23.07 -2.74 -6.93
CA ILE A 708 -22.92 -2.11 -5.64
C ILE A 708 -22.82 -3.25 -4.64
N LYS A 709 -21.71 -3.29 -3.91
CA LYS A 709 -21.60 -4.14 -2.73
C LYS A 709 -21.92 -3.27 -1.54
N ASP A 710 -23.06 -3.56 -0.93
CA ASP A 710 -23.49 -2.97 0.34
C ASP A 710 -23.03 -3.86 1.50
N ASN A 711 -23.20 -3.36 2.73
CA ASN A 711 -22.86 -4.07 3.97
C ASN A 711 -21.42 -4.56 3.99
N LEU A 712 -20.47 -3.66 3.71
CA LEU A 712 -19.05 -3.99 3.85
C LEU A 712 -18.69 -4.53 5.25
N GLY A 713 -19.51 -4.25 6.28
CA GLY A 713 -19.37 -4.83 7.62
C GLY A 713 -18.18 -4.23 8.37
N HIS A 714 -18.16 -2.91 8.52
CA HIS A 714 -17.12 -2.24 9.30
C HIS A 714 -17.25 -2.67 10.75
N SER A 715 -16.29 -3.45 11.23
CA SER A 715 -16.17 -3.83 12.64
C SER A 715 -15.75 -2.63 13.47
N SER A 716 -16.69 -1.72 13.68
CA SER A 716 -16.82 -0.95 14.92
C SER A 716 -18.18 -0.24 14.94
N ALA A 717 -18.87 -0.38 16.07
CA ALA A 717 -19.96 0.46 16.59
C ALA A 717 -21.29 0.55 15.83
N ASP A 718 -21.33 0.48 14.50
CA ASP A 718 -22.56 0.68 13.72
C ASP A 718 -23.31 -0.62 13.38
N ASP A 719 -22.70 -1.80 13.58
CA ASP A 719 -23.35 -3.11 13.43
C ASP A 719 -23.98 -3.61 14.75
N LEU A 720 -24.95 -2.87 15.28
CA LEU A 720 -25.87 -3.39 16.29
C LEU A 720 -27.19 -3.84 15.64
N PRO A 721 -27.53 -5.14 15.65
CA PRO A 721 -28.92 -5.56 15.53
C PRO A 721 -29.63 -5.15 16.82
N GLY A 722 -30.30 -4.00 16.75
CA GLY A 722 -30.89 -3.32 17.89
C GLY A 722 -31.77 -2.13 17.50
N ARG A 723 -32.50 -2.27 16.39
CA ARG A 723 -33.84 -1.70 16.19
C ARG A 723 -34.74 -2.75 15.57
#